data_AF-A0A934VDY0-F1
#
_entry.id   AF-A0A934VDY0-F1
#
_cell.length_a   1.000
_cell.length_b   1.000
_cell.length_c   1.000
_cell.angle_alpha   90.00
_cell.angle_beta   90.00
_cell.angle_gamma   90.00
#
_symmetry.space_group_name_H-M   'P 1'
#
loop_
_entity.id
_entity.type
_entity.pdbx_description
1 polymer ?
#
loop_
_entity_poly.entity_id
_entity_poly.type
_entity_poly.pdbx_seq_one_letter_code
_entity_poly.pdbx_strand_id
1 'polypeptide(L)'
;MIACTRLASAAELVKWDIPTGSVATVPPQSTVAGLTATNLTPVGCQNQSNSGAWRVNNFNGTDDYIEFTLTTDSASTVTLESLIFTARARAASGSGDDGEWTDPELILEYSTSSDYSSLTSGGTLDLGPTLLAGDEGTDFSSLEATFFGTDLVISPSTTYYFRLRASNATGLRISRNQLYFNSTDDMVINGSVASASSDLLWAGADGANWNTTELNFTNGGSPSLFTTGDQVTIDTAGGIVVDAGGVEPSNLIVTTGSGLVTLSGGSVTAATLSKSGNSDLSLSGTNSFVGGVSITDGSIIPNSNDSLGSGTINMDGGEINTPSSVTEIANVIEIGAAGGTLDTDDNVTFSEAFSATGGAVEASHRLLKRGSGTLTLSKTGTAFGSQSNVGAAGTSLELDIVAGSVVFEGNGSRFLGGTCDWDAPVTINGGLVMLHGSTIEGTGTISIPSSSTLEARFNRGDSFVENDILLSNSADLSLDCPTGTTSLNIDGEIDGDGNIVTIGNGIVRLTSDNDYTGTTTVSTGTLVLDGSFSNGGQLGSGDVSIAAGATLSVDRGGEVDLTNLITGDGTLILTGTYEVFGGVSSRITLGGANTYTGATEIRGGTVEVPVLADGLSPSSLGAADVFPFSLLLQGGATLDYTGPTASTNREFRLGPGGATIAANGTGPLSFTSTFAMVGEGTGVAERTLTLSGTAPGISSFGMVIEDGINAIHNVVKAGPNTWALTADNIYSGTTTVTEGILRIDGNNLGLGAITIQDGAALGGTGSSGGVATIESGGGLAVTISDWTGVAGVGFDQLALEALDAGSVPMTLTIDSTGLANFVDEAKSFTILTTFSGITNFTSGNVTISAPGFPGVGSWTLSESAGSLVLDYTATPASDYDDWAGPAGFNLVEGPTGDDDGDGVSNEDEYAFGLDPTDGSSVNPIAVALDKTAGTFSYTRRDPALGTNLSYAVWTSTDLDDWIEDDTAVQTPGVTDGDGNQTVGVTLTAAPTAPAFFVRVIATEIPE
;
A
#
# COMPACT_ATOMS: atom_id res chain seq x y z
N MET A 1 49.73 -5.74 -7.74
CA MET A 1 50.93 -5.58 -8.58
C MET A 1 50.75 -4.27 -9.33
N ILE A 2 51.46 -3.22 -8.94
CA ILE A 2 51.42 -1.92 -9.60
C ILE A 2 52.36 -2.01 -10.80
N ALA A 3 51.79 -2.07 -11.99
CA ALA A 3 52.55 -1.89 -13.23
C ALA A 3 52.82 -0.39 -13.38
N CYS A 4 54.04 0.03 -13.06
CA CYS A 4 54.57 1.30 -13.53
C CYS A 4 54.90 1.13 -15.02
N THR A 5 53.94 1.39 -15.90
CA THR A 5 54.23 1.61 -17.32
C THR A 5 54.60 3.07 -17.51
N ARG A 6 55.86 3.42 -17.22
CA ARG A 6 56.49 4.59 -17.82
C ARG A 6 57.32 4.07 -18.98
N LEU A 7 56.86 4.36 -20.21
CA LEU A 7 57.62 4.54 -21.46
C LEU A 7 56.60 4.48 -22.62
N ALA A 8 55.85 5.56 -22.83
CA ALA A 8 55.73 6.03 -24.20
C ALA A 8 57.18 6.37 -24.60
N SER A 9 57.71 5.71 -25.62
CA SER A 9 59.05 6.03 -26.11
C SER A 9 59.06 7.51 -26.51
N ALA A 10 59.86 8.32 -25.82
CA ALA A 10 60.08 9.71 -26.19
C ALA A 10 60.41 9.79 -27.70
N ALA A 11 59.81 10.73 -28.43
CA ALA A 11 60.04 10.86 -29.86
C ALA A 11 61.46 11.40 -30.10
N GLU A 12 62.11 10.91 -31.16
CA GLU A 12 63.42 11.40 -31.60
C GLU A 12 63.25 12.77 -32.25
N LEU A 13 63.63 13.84 -31.54
CA LEU A 13 63.43 15.22 -31.97
C LEU A 13 64.47 15.66 -33.01
N VAL A 14 65.74 15.31 -32.77
CA VAL A 14 66.87 15.65 -33.64
C VAL A 14 67.87 14.51 -33.63
N LYS A 15 68.39 14.17 -34.83
CA LYS A 15 69.46 13.21 -34.99
C LYS A 15 70.64 13.79 -35.73
N TRP A 16 71.84 13.44 -35.30
CA TRP A 16 73.07 13.62 -36.07
C TRP A 16 73.77 12.29 -36.22
N ASP A 17 73.88 11.84 -37.48
CA ASP A 17 74.73 10.73 -37.89
C ASP A 17 76.05 11.30 -38.39
N ILE A 18 77.13 10.99 -37.68
CA ILE A 18 78.42 11.63 -37.85
C ILE A 18 79.24 10.79 -38.83
N PRO A 19 79.59 11.31 -40.03
CA PRO A 19 80.14 10.50 -41.10
C PRO A 19 81.59 10.09 -40.83
N THR A 20 82.01 8.98 -41.42
CA THR A 20 83.39 8.45 -41.35
C THR A 20 84.43 9.23 -42.19
N GLY A 21 84.09 10.43 -42.70
CA GLY A 21 84.87 11.24 -43.64
C GLY A 21 85.12 12.70 -43.20
N SER A 22 85.80 13.51 -44.04
CA SER A 22 86.21 14.88 -43.69
C SER A 22 85.10 15.91 -43.85
N VAL A 23 84.43 16.25 -42.74
CA VAL A 23 83.40 17.29 -42.72
C VAL A 23 83.62 18.24 -41.54
N ALA A 24 83.76 19.54 -41.81
CA ALA A 24 84.06 20.54 -40.76
C ALA A 24 82.95 20.66 -39.69
N THR A 25 81.69 20.42 -40.07
CA THR A 25 80.51 20.44 -39.19
C THR A 25 79.52 19.37 -39.65
N VAL A 26 78.72 18.79 -38.75
CA VAL A 26 77.75 17.74 -39.11
C VAL A 26 76.32 18.30 -39.09
N PRO A 27 75.58 18.34 -40.21
CA PRO A 27 74.20 18.79 -40.22
C PRO A 27 73.28 17.76 -39.54
N PRO A 28 72.13 18.19 -38.97
CA PRO A 28 71.13 17.25 -38.47
C PRO A 28 70.57 16.42 -39.63
N GLN A 29 70.43 15.12 -39.42
CA GLN A 29 69.84 14.18 -40.37
C GLN A 29 68.32 14.29 -40.41
N SER A 30 67.71 14.57 -39.25
CA SER A 30 66.28 14.83 -39.11
C SER A 30 66.03 15.86 -38.01
N THR A 31 64.97 16.64 -38.19
CA THR A 31 64.38 17.53 -37.17
C THR A 31 62.86 17.42 -37.28
N VAL A 32 62.17 17.42 -36.15
CA VAL A 32 60.70 17.48 -36.11
C VAL A 32 60.18 18.89 -36.45
N ALA A 33 58.94 18.98 -36.95
CA ALA A 33 58.30 20.26 -37.22
C ALA A 33 58.20 21.12 -35.94
N GLY A 34 58.40 22.44 -36.06
CA GLY A 34 58.41 23.35 -34.92
C GLY A 34 59.77 23.54 -34.22
N LEU A 35 60.77 22.73 -34.58
CA LEU A 35 62.13 22.79 -34.03
C LEU A 35 63.18 22.85 -35.14
N THR A 36 64.08 23.82 -35.08
CA THR A 36 65.24 23.92 -35.96
C THR A 36 66.52 23.67 -35.16
N ALA A 37 67.39 22.79 -35.66
CA ALA A 37 68.70 22.52 -35.08
C ALA A 37 69.83 22.94 -36.03
N THR A 38 70.93 23.46 -35.50
CA THR A 38 72.11 23.78 -36.31
C THR A 38 73.05 22.58 -36.46
N ASN A 39 74.06 22.72 -37.32
CA ASN A 39 75.12 21.71 -37.45
C ASN A 39 75.91 21.58 -36.13
N LEU A 40 76.32 20.36 -35.79
CA LEU A 40 77.32 20.10 -34.76
C LEU A 40 78.66 20.68 -35.21
N THR A 41 79.23 21.57 -34.40
CA THR A 41 80.43 22.33 -34.74
C THR A 41 81.49 22.19 -33.64
N PRO A 42 82.68 21.67 -33.94
CA PRO A 42 83.82 21.69 -33.03
C PRO A 42 84.36 23.11 -32.87
N VAL A 43 84.54 23.59 -31.64
CA VAL A 43 85.10 24.90 -31.31
C VAL A 43 86.23 24.73 -30.28
N GLY A 44 87.38 25.37 -30.53
CA GLY A 44 88.61 25.15 -29.75
C GLY A 44 89.35 23.84 -30.12
N CYS A 45 88.59 22.83 -30.52
CA CYS A 45 89.08 21.53 -30.98
C CYS A 45 89.18 21.44 -32.52
N GLN A 46 90.01 20.52 -33.01
CA GLN A 46 90.20 20.28 -34.45
C GLN A 46 89.60 18.94 -34.86
N ASN A 47 88.78 18.95 -35.91
CA ASN A 47 88.35 17.71 -36.57
C ASN A 47 89.47 17.14 -37.45
N GLN A 48 89.82 15.88 -37.23
CA GLN A 48 90.70 15.11 -38.10
C GLN A 48 90.06 13.78 -38.51
N SER A 49 89.83 13.60 -39.81
CA SER A 49 89.04 12.47 -40.34
C SER A 49 89.82 11.55 -41.29
N ASN A 50 91.14 11.66 -41.32
CA ASN A 50 92.03 11.01 -42.28
C ASN A 50 92.23 9.50 -42.03
N SER A 51 91.44 8.89 -41.15
CA SER A 51 91.56 7.47 -40.76
C SER A 51 90.22 6.76 -40.45
N GLY A 52 89.11 7.22 -41.06
CA GLY A 52 87.86 6.43 -41.14
C GLY A 52 86.86 6.56 -39.98
N ALA A 53 86.75 7.74 -39.35
CA ALA A 53 85.76 8.14 -38.35
C ALA A 53 85.86 9.67 -38.15
N TRP A 54 84.80 10.37 -37.72
CA TRP A 54 84.95 11.76 -37.26
C TRP A 54 85.68 11.73 -35.93
N ARG A 55 86.82 12.42 -35.84
CA ARG A 55 87.61 12.50 -34.62
C ARG A 55 87.79 13.94 -34.22
N VAL A 56 87.33 14.27 -33.02
CA VAL A 56 87.53 15.59 -32.45
C VAL A 56 88.73 15.52 -31.53
N ASN A 57 89.82 16.16 -31.95
CA ASN A 57 91.08 16.19 -31.20
C ASN A 57 91.23 17.52 -30.48
N ASN A 58 92.10 17.54 -29.47
CA ASN A 58 92.44 18.71 -28.67
C ASN A 58 91.49 18.97 -27.49
N PHE A 59 90.79 17.94 -26.97
CA PHE A 59 90.08 18.07 -25.69
C PHE A 59 91.08 18.18 -24.53
N ASN A 60 91.46 19.41 -24.18
CA ASN A 60 92.44 19.67 -23.12
C ASN A 60 91.84 20.35 -21.87
N GLY A 61 90.57 20.78 -21.92
CA GLY A 61 89.88 21.38 -20.80
C GLY A 61 88.73 22.31 -21.21
N THR A 62 88.49 23.34 -20.40
CA THR A 62 87.27 24.17 -20.39
C THR A 62 86.89 24.88 -21.68
N ASP A 63 87.83 25.05 -22.62
CA ASP A 63 87.64 25.90 -23.81
C ASP A 63 87.39 25.09 -25.09
N ASP A 64 87.44 23.75 -25.04
CA ASP A 64 87.22 22.86 -26.19
C ASP A 64 85.87 22.14 -26.08
N TYR A 65 85.00 22.32 -27.07
CA TYR A 65 83.66 21.75 -27.05
C TYR A 65 83.08 21.53 -28.44
N ILE A 66 82.05 20.70 -28.51
CA ILE A 66 81.15 20.61 -29.66
C ILE A 66 79.93 21.44 -29.32
N GLU A 67 79.55 22.38 -30.19
CA GLU A 67 78.34 23.19 -30.01
C GLU A 67 77.28 22.89 -31.05
N PHE A 68 76.03 23.12 -30.65
CA PHE A 68 74.86 23.21 -31.50
C PHE A 68 73.84 24.12 -30.85
N THR A 69 72.85 24.55 -31.63
CA THR A 69 71.74 25.37 -31.15
C THR A 69 70.43 24.73 -31.54
N LEU A 70 69.43 24.93 -30.69
CA LEU A 70 68.05 24.53 -30.91
C LEU A 70 67.18 25.78 -30.85
N THR A 71 66.40 26.02 -31.90
CA THR A 71 65.48 27.16 -32.00
C THR A 71 64.07 26.66 -32.26
N THR A 72 63.13 27.06 -31.40
CA THR A 72 61.71 26.80 -31.60
C THR A 72 61.06 27.86 -32.50
N ASP A 73 60.02 27.47 -33.23
CA ASP A 73 59.22 28.43 -34.00
C ASP A 73 58.29 29.28 -33.10
N SER A 74 57.47 30.13 -33.71
CA SER A 74 56.60 31.04 -32.97
C SER A 74 55.48 30.38 -32.18
N ALA A 75 55.16 29.12 -32.48
CA ALA A 75 54.06 28.39 -31.86
C ALA A 75 54.57 27.28 -30.93
N SER A 76 55.76 26.74 -31.15
CA SER A 76 56.16 25.45 -30.57
C SER A 76 56.94 25.63 -29.27
N THR A 77 56.48 25.00 -28.20
CA THR A 77 57.28 24.70 -27.01
C THR A 77 57.90 23.32 -27.19
N VAL A 78 59.18 23.17 -26.88
CA VAL A 78 59.90 21.89 -27.03
C VAL A 78 60.45 21.45 -25.69
N THR A 79 60.16 20.22 -25.28
CA THR A 79 60.69 19.62 -24.06
C THR A 79 61.76 18.60 -24.43
N LEU A 80 62.97 18.76 -23.90
CA LEU A 80 64.09 17.84 -24.11
C LEU A 80 64.20 16.91 -22.90
N GLU A 81 64.08 15.61 -23.14
CA GLU A 81 64.05 14.58 -22.10
C GLU A 81 65.40 13.87 -21.99
N SER A 82 66.05 13.56 -23.11
CA SER A 82 67.37 12.93 -23.10
C SER A 82 68.23 13.31 -24.30
N LEU A 83 69.54 13.22 -24.11
CA LEU A 83 70.55 13.28 -25.15
C LEU A 83 71.30 11.95 -25.14
N ILE A 84 71.07 11.14 -26.15
CA ILE A 84 71.80 9.89 -26.39
C ILE A 84 73.05 10.22 -27.20
N PHE A 85 74.18 9.71 -26.76
CA PHE A 85 75.48 9.96 -27.33
C PHE A 85 76.27 8.66 -27.36
N THR A 86 76.82 8.31 -28.52
CA THR A 86 77.64 7.10 -28.71
C THR A 86 78.98 7.47 -29.31
N ALA A 87 80.07 7.19 -28.59
CA ALA A 87 81.43 7.47 -29.08
C ALA A 87 82.47 6.60 -28.36
N ARG A 88 83.74 6.80 -28.71
CA ARG A 88 84.90 6.18 -28.04
C ARG A 88 85.94 7.23 -27.69
N ALA A 89 86.45 7.19 -26.45
CA ALA A 89 87.48 8.09 -25.97
C ALA A 89 88.88 7.48 -26.13
N ARG A 90 89.88 8.33 -26.38
CA ARG A 90 91.28 7.93 -26.48
C ARG A 90 92.21 8.98 -25.89
N ALA A 91 93.15 8.53 -25.07
CA ALA A 91 94.20 9.36 -24.52
C ALA A 91 95.39 9.53 -25.49
N ALA A 92 96.10 10.64 -25.38
CA ALA A 92 97.24 10.98 -26.24
C ALA A 92 98.38 9.93 -26.21
N SER A 93 98.94 9.55 -27.38
CA SER A 93 100.09 8.61 -27.48
C SER A 93 101.44 9.28 -27.84
N GLY A 94 102.55 8.94 -27.17
CA GLY A 94 103.90 9.46 -27.45
C GLY A 94 105.05 8.65 -26.81
N SER A 95 106.27 9.21 -26.73
CA SER A 95 107.39 8.64 -25.96
C SER A 95 107.82 9.63 -24.86
N GLY A 96 107.28 9.49 -23.65
CA GLY A 96 107.54 10.30 -22.45
C GLY A 96 106.39 10.20 -21.45
N ASP A 97 106.36 11.04 -20.39
CA ASP A 97 105.20 11.20 -19.50
C ASP A 97 104.03 11.81 -20.30
N ASP A 98 103.34 10.97 -21.07
CA ASP A 98 102.28 11.34 -22.00
C ASP A 98 100.90 11.40 -21.29
N GLY A 99 100.03 12.31 -21.77
CA GLY A 99 98.81 12.74 -21.11
C GLY A 99 97.80 11.62 -20.82
N GLU A 100 97.46 11.51 -19.54
CA GLU A 100 96.44 10.62 -18.98
C GLU A 100 95.09 11.36 -19.00
N TRP A 101 94.04 10.69 -19.47
CA TRP A 101 92.67 11.21 -19.34
C TRP A 101 92.03 10.53 -18.13
N THR A 102 92.22 11.15 -16.97
CA THR A 102 91.70 10.67 -15.70
C THR A 102 90.18 10.84 -15.67
N ASP A 103 89.47 9.75 -15.40
CA ASP A 103 88.00 9.63 -15.33
C ASP A 103 87.32 10.51 -16.39
N PRO A 104 87.46 10.13 -17.67
CA PRO A 104 86.96 10.91 -18.78
C PRO A 104 85.43 11.04 -18.68
N GLU A 105 84.91 12.26 -18.65
CA GLU A 105 83.48 12.55 -18.70
C GLU A 105 83.15 13.47 -19.86
N LEU A 106 81.91 13.42 -20.35
CA LEU A 106 81.32 14.49 -21.15
C LEU A 106 80.40 15.32 -20.29
N ILE A 107 80.55 16.63 -20.38
CA ILE A 107 79.76 17.61 -19.65
C ILE A 107 78.92 18.35 -20.67
N LEU A 108 77.60 18.18 -20.60
CA LEU A 108 76.65 18.97 -21.37
C LEU A 108 76.38 20.26 -20.59
N GLU A 109 76.49 21.40 -21.26
CA GLU A 109 76.15 22.71 -20.72
C GLU A 109 75.29 23.45 -21.73
N TYR A 110 74.39 24.32 -21.25
CA TYR A 110 73.53 25.11 -22.13
C TYR A 110 73.35 26.54 -21.63
N SER A 111 72.99 27.44 -22.56
CA SER A 111 72.73 28.85 -22.30
C SER A 111 71.63 29.38 -23.21
N THR A 112 70.92 30.42 -22.78
CA THR A 112 70.01 31.20 -23.64
C THR A 112 70.72 32.39 -24.30
N SER A 113 72.00 32.62 -23.98
CA SER A 113 72.82 33.68 -24.58
C SER A 113 73.85 33.08 -25.54
N SER A 114 74.00 33.69 -26.73
CA SER A 114 74.92 33.22 -27.77
C SER A 114 76.41 33.33 -27.40
N ASP A 115 76.74 34.19 -26.42
CA ASP A 115 78.10 34.33 -25.89
C ASP A 115 78.39 33.37 -24.71
N TYR A 116 77.39 32.56 -24.32
CA TYR A 116 77.47 31.61 -23.21
C TYR A 116 77.86 32.25 -21.88
N SER A 117 77.49 33.53 -21.66
CA SER A 117 77.79 34.27 -20.43
C SER A 117 77.18 33.67 -19.16
N SER A 118 76.12 32.86 -19.31
CA SER A 118 75.45 32.14 -18.23
C SER A 118 75.25 30.67 -18.63
N LEU A 119 76.17 29.81 -18.23
CA LEU A 119 76.10 28.37 -18.47
C LEU A 119 75.34 27.68 -17.35
N THR A 120 74.38 26.85 -17.73
CA THR A 120 73.71 25.90 -16.84
C THR A 120 74.23 24.50 -17.14
N SER A 121 74.58 23.74 -16.10
CA SER A 121 74.98 22.35 -16.27
C SER A 121 73.77 21.54 -16.73
N GLY A 122 73.89 20.94 -17.91
CA GLY A 122 72.94 20.01 -18.50
C GLY A 122 73.05 18.65 -17.84
N GLY A 123 74.27 18.16 -17.55
CA GLY A 123 74.59 16.90 -16.89
C GLY A 123 76.00 16.41 -17.22
N THR A 124 76.44 15.31 -16.60
CA THR A 124 77.71 14.63 -16.95
C THR A 124 77.49 13.17 -17.34
N LEU A 125 78.28 12.68 -18.29
CA LEU A 125 78.31 11.28 -18.72
C LEU A 125 79.72 10.75 -18.50
N ASP A 126 79.83 9.70 -17.69
CA ASP A 126 81.08 8.97 -17.50
C ASP A 126 81.41 8.15 -18.77
N LEU A 127 82.61 8.34 -19.31
CA LEU A 127 83.11 7.64 -20.50
C LEU A 127 83.93 6.38 -20.14
N GLY A 128 83.98 6.03 -18.85
CA GLY A 128 84.64 4.85 -18.32
C GLY A 128 85.88 5.18 -17.49
N PRO A 129 86.69 4.16 -17.14
CA PRO A 129 87.82 4.36 -16.26
C PRO A 129 88.89 5.24 -16.91
N THR A 130 89.74 5.84 -16.08
CA THR A 130 90.95 6.55 -16.48
C THR A 130 91.73 5.84 -17.61
N LEU A 131 91.98 6.58 -18.70
CA LEU A 131 92.70 6.09 -19.88
C LEU A 131 94.17 6.51 -19.82
N LEU A 132 95.08 5.53 -19.86
CA LEU A 132 96.52 5.77 -19.89
C LEU A 132 97.00 6.15 -21.30
N ALA A 133 98.21 6.71 -21.39
CA ALA A 133 98.77 7.21 -22.64
C ALA A 133 98.75 6.17 -23.78
N GLY A 134 98.00 6.49 -24.85
CA GLY A 134 97.85 5.65 -26.04
C GLY A 134 96.78 4.56 -25.94
N ASP A 135 96.13 4.39 -24.78
CA ASP A 135 94.99 3.50 -24.62
C ASP A 135 93.77 4.05 -25.38
N GLU A 136 93.07 3.15 -26.05
CA GLU A 136 91.74 3.38 -26.61
C GLU A 136 90.72 2.77 -25.64
N GLY A 137 89.73 3.57 -25.23
CA GLY A 137 88.59 3.07 -24.47
C GLY A 137 87.70 2.16 -25.31
N THR A 138 86.74 1.48 -24.67
CA THR A 138 85.65 0.82 -25.38
C THR A 138 84.64 1.85 -25.90
N ASP A 139 83.87 1.51 -26.94
CA ASP A 139 82.71 2.32 -27.31
C ASP A 139 81.77 2.42 -26.10
N PHE A 140 81.30 3.63 -25.81
CA PHE A 140 80.32 3.90 -24.77
C PHE A 140 79.08 4.53 -25.40
N SER A 141 77.92 4.27 -24.81
CA SER A 141 76.66 4.90 -25.20
C SER A 141 75.93 5.37 -23.95
N SER A 142 75.35 6.57 -24.00
CA SER A 142 74.54 7.11 -22.90
C SER A 142 73.12 6.56 -22.84
N LEU A 143 72.86 5.40 -23.45
CA LEU A 143 71.56 4.71 -23.43
C LEU A 143 70.98 4.50 -22.01
N GLU A 144 71.82 4.55 -20.97
CA GLU A 144 71.43 4.48 -19.55
C GLU A 144 71.63 5.79 -18.75
N ALA A 145 72.14 6.88 -19.34
CA ALA A 145 72.47 8.12 -18.66
C ALA A 145 71.71 9.33 -19.25
N THR A 146 70.83 9.93 -18.45
CA THR A 146 70.16 11.19 -18.80
C THR A 146 71.09 12.35 -18.46
N PHE A 147 71.51 13.13 -19.46
CA PHE A 147 72.20 14.38 -19.17
C PHE A 147 71.29 15.26 -18.29
N PHE A 148 70.06 15.52 -18.73
CA PHE A 148 69.13 16.36 -17.97
C PHE A 148 68.62 15.66 -16.70
N GLY A 149 68.84 16.27 -15.53
CA GLY A 149 68.29 15.79 -14.25
C GLY A 149 66.77 15.98 -14.12
N THR A 150 66.21 16.89 -14.91
CA THR A 150 64.78 17.14 -15.16
C THR A 150 64.64 17.64 -16.59
N ASP A 151 63.53 17.31 -17.26
CA ASP A 151 63.32 17.68 -18.66
C ASP A 151 63.51 19.20 -18.90
N LEU A 152 64.25 19.56 -19.95
CA LEU A 152 64.57 20.95 -20.30
C LEU A 152 63.54 21.50 -21.29
N VAL A 153 62.77 22.50 -20.86
CA VAL A 153 61.74 23.13 -21.69
C VAL A 153 62.28 24.38 -22.40
N ILE A 154 62.15 24.41 -23.72
CA ILE A 154 62.43 25.55 -24.60
C ILE A 154 61.10 26.18 -25.00
N SER A 155 60.86 27.42 -24.54
CA SER A 155 59.66 28.19 -24.87
C SER A 155 59.60 28.57 -26.36
N PRO A 156 58.42 28.97 -26.90
CA PRO A 156 58.31 29.41 -28.29
C PRO A 156 59.23 30.59 -28.62
N SER A 157 59.63 30.72 -29.88
CA SER A 157 60.55 31.75 -30.39
C SER A 157 61.88 31.88 -29.63
N THR A 158 62.34 30.82 -28.98
CA THR A 158 63.54 30.87 -28.12
C THR A 158 64.65 29.99 -28.68
N THR A 159 65.88 30.50 -28.64
CA THR A 159 67.09 29.76 -29.02
C THR A 159 67.87 29.36 -27.77
N TYR A 160 68.19 28.08 -27.66
CA TYR A 160 69.11 27.55 -26.66
C TYR A 160 70.41 27.14 -27.36
N TYR A 161 71.52 27.50 -26.73
CA TYR A 161 72.88 27.23 -27.18
C TYR A 161 73.47 26.14 -26.31
N PHE A 162 73.86 25.01 -26.90
CA PHE A 162 74.39 23.85 -26.19
C PHE A 162 75.88 23.70 -26.48
N ARG A 163 76.62 23.23 -25.47
CA ARG A 163 78.03 22.82 -25.57
C ARG A 163 78.20 21.48 -24.90
N LEU A 164 78.89 20.58 -25.58
CA LEU A 164 79.35 19.31 -25.04
C LEU A 164 80.87 19.36 -24.94
N ARG A 165 81.39 19.39 -23.72
CA ARG A 165 82.83 19.44 -23.45
C ARG A 165 83.31 18.17 -22.75
N ALA A 166 84.60 17.90 -22.86
CA ALA A 166 85.24 16.84 -22.10
C ALA A 166 85.63 17.31 -20.68
N SER A 167 85.76 16.36 -19.75
CA SER A 167 86.45 16.58 -18.47
C SER A 167 87.93 16.91 -18.70
N ASN A 168 88.56 17.52 -17.69
CA ASN A 168 89.96 17.94 -17.80
C ASN A 168 90.90 16.73 -17.80
N ALA A 169 91.83 16.69 -18.75
CA ALA A 169 92.92 15.72 -18.78
C ALA A 169 94.18 16.25 -18.08
N THR A 170 95.06 15.35 -17.63
CA THR A 170 96.30 15.72 -16.92
C THR A 170 97.55 15.22 -17.66
N GLY A 171 98.70 15.86 -17.41
CA GLY A 171 99.99 15.49 -18.03
C GLY A 171 100.39 16.32 -19.27
N LEU A 172 101.44 15.89 -19.98
CA LEU A 172 101.95 16.59 -21.17
C LEU A 172 101.24 16.09 -22.43
N ARG A 173 100.94 16.99 -23.38
CA ARG A 173 100.32 16.69 -24.69
C ARG A 173 98.83 16.25 -24.65
N ILE A 174 98.10 16.67 -23.62
CA ILE A 174 96.63 16.54 -23.48
C ILE A 174 95.84 17.09 -24.68
N SER A 175 96.44 18.01 -25.43
CA SER A 175 95.96 18.54 -26.72
C SER A 175 95.79 17.50 -27.84
N ARG A 176 96.00 16.21 -27.55
CA ARG A 176 95.86 15.10 -28.50
C ARG A 176 94.86 14.05 -28.04
N ASN A 177 94.11 14.28 -26.96
CA ASN A 177 92.98 13.45 -26.61
C ASN A 177 91.89 13.57 -27.67
N GLN A 178 91.21 12.46 -27.93
CA GLN A 178 90.30 12.33 -29.07
C GLN A 178 88.99 11.66 -28.65
N LEU A 179 87.87 12.14 -29.21
CA LEU A 179 86.60 11.42 -29.24
C LEU A 179 86.34 10.92 -30.66
N TYR A 180 85.97 9.66 -30.78
CA TYR A 180 85.74 8.93 -32.02
C TYR A 180 84.27 8.60 -32.18
N PHE A 181 83.71 8.99 -33.32
CA PHE A 181 82.32 8.71 -33.68
C PHE A 181 82.30 7.78 -34.89
N ASN A 182 81.71 6.60 -34.71
CA ASN A 182 81.76 5.50 -35.68
C ASN A 182 80.51 4.62 -35.64
N SER A 183 79.43 5.09 -35.01
CA SER A 183 78.16 4.37 -34.90
C SER A 183 77.16 4.92 -35.93
N THR A 184 76.02 4.25 -36.08
CA THR A 184 74.85 4.82 -36.74
C THR A 184 74.03 5.54 -35.68
N ASP A 185 73.67 6.81 -35.91
CA ASP A 185 73.00 7.70 -34.93
C ASP A 185 73.90 8.06 -33.72
N ASP A 186 75.02 8.75 -33.97
CA ASP A 186 76.00 9.09 -32.95
C ASP A 186 75.50 10.08 -31.89
N MET A 187 74.57 10.97 -32.26
CA MET A 187 73.89 11.87 -31.31
C MET A 187 72.38 11.97 -31.60
N VAL A 188 71.56 11.66 -30.59
CA VAL A 188 70.09 11.71 -30.69
C VAL A 188 69.52 12.50 -29.52
N ILE A 189 68.68 13.50 -29.79
CA ILE A 189 67.92 14.22 -28.77
C ILE A 189 66.49 13.69 -28.79
N ASN A 190 66.00 13.27 -27.62
CA ASN A 190 64.63 12.79 -27.43
C ASN A 190 63.80 13.78 -26.62
N GLY A 191 62.50 13.82 -26.89
CA GLY A 191 61.54 14.63 -26.15
C GLY A 191 60.21 14.82 -26.86
N SER A 192 59.56 15.97 -26.66
CA SER A 192 58.24 16.31 -27.21
C SER A 192 58.13 17.76 -27.71
N VAL A 193 57.20 18.00 -28.64
CA VAL A 193 56.84 19.33 -29.18
C VAL A 193 55.37 19.61 -28.91
N ALA A 194 55.04 20.81 -28.45
CA ALA A 194 53.68 21.30 -28.24
C ALA A 194 53.47 22.65 -28.95
N SER A 195 52.54 22.75 -29.89
CA SER A 195 52.17 24.00 -30.58
C SER A 195 51.26 24.91 -29.75
N ALA A 196 51.33 26.22 -29.97
CA ALA A 196 50.46 27.23 -29.39
C ALA A 196 49.09 27.16 -30.04
N SER A 197 48.07 26.82 -29.25
CA SER A 197 46.67 26.78 -29.68
C SER A 197 46.17 28.18 -30.06
N SER A 198 45.51 28.30 -31.21
CA SER A 198 44.76 29.50 -31.62
C SER A 198 43.26 29.31 -31.40
N ASP A 199 42.54 30.42 -31.15
CA ASP A 199 41.08 30.44 -31.11
C ASP A 199 40.53 30.78 -32.51
N LEU A 200 39.98 29.78 -33.20
CA LEU A 200 39.49 29.87 -34.57
C LEU A 200 37.96 29.96 -34.64
N LEU A 201 37.45 30.83 -35.51
CA LEU A 201 36.05 30.94 -35.86
C LEU A 201 35.80 30.38 -37.27
N TRP A 202 34.79 29.52 -37.44
CA TRP A 202 34.39 29.00 -38.74
C TRP A 202 33.94 30.13 -39.69
N ALA A 203 34.47 30.13 -40.90
CA ALA A 203 34.14 31.10 -41.96
C ALA A 203 33.95 30.43 -43.33
N GLY A 204 33.89 29.10 -43.37
CA GLY A 204 33.66 28.33 -44.59
C GLY A 204 32.23 28.49 -45.11
N ALA A 205 32.06 28.33 -46.42
CA ALA A 205 30.73 28.24 -47.03
C ALA A 205 30.02 26.93 -46.64
N ASP A 206 28.71 26.87 -46.86
CA ASP A 206 27.93 25.65 -46.69
C ASP A 206 28.50 24.49 -47.55
N GLY A 207 28.82 23.38 -46.90
CA GLY A 207 29.48 22.20 -47.48
C GLY A 207 31.01 22.30 -47.61
N ALA A 208 31.66 23.32 -47.03
CA ALA A 208 33.11 23.45 -47.07
C ALA A 208 33.83 22.45 -46.15
N ASN A 209 35.09 22.15 -46.47
CA ASN A 209 35.86 21.14 -45.76
C ASN A 209 36.48 21.69 -44.46
N TRP A 210 36.35 20.97 -43.35
CA TRP A 210 37.22 21.17 -42.19
C TRP A 210 38.45 20.28 -42.36
N ASN A 211 39.55 20.89 -42.80
CA ASN A 211 40.85 20.25 -43.00
C ASN A 211 42.00 21.21 -42.67
N THR A 212 43.25 20.75 -42.77
CA THR A 212 44.46 21.53 -42.48
C THR A 212 45.01 22.32 -43.69
N THR A 213 44.32 22.29 -44.83
CA THR A 213 44.82 22.80 -46.12
C THR A 213 44.02 23.97 -46.69
N GLU A 214 42.77 24.14 -46.25
CA GLU A 214 41.84 25.17 -46.73
C GLU A 214 41.66 26.30 -45.71
N LEU A 215 41.51 27.54 -46.21
CA LEU A 215 41.31 28.75 -45.39
C LEU A 215 39.84 28.95 -45.02
N ASN A 216 39.24 27.97 -44.35
CA ASN A 216 37.83 28.00 -43.92
C ASN A 216 37.63 28.53 -42.48
N PHE A 217 38.69 29.07 -41.87
CA PHE A 217 38.67 29.63 -40.51
C PHE A 217 39.17 31.08 -40.49
N THR A 218 38.81 31.82 -39.44
CA THR A 218 39.42 33.11 -39.11
C THR A 218 39.98 33.11 -37.69
N ASN A 219 41.12 33.78 -37.49
CA ASN A 219 41.69 34.10 -36.18
C ASN A 219 41.61 35.63 -36.01
N GLY A 220 40.79 36.12 -35.08
CA GLY A 220 40.55 37.56 -34.90
C GLY A 220 40.08 38.28 -36.17
N GLY A 221 39.31 37.58 -37.04
CA GLY A 221 38.78 38.10 -38.31
C GLY A 221 39.72 37.98 -39.52
N SER A 222 40.94 37.44 -39.35
CA SER A 222 41.87 37.20 -40.46
C SER A 222 41.80 35.74 -40.93
N PRO A 223 41.72 35.45 -42.25
CA PRO A 223 41.72 34.07 -42.77
C PRO A 223 42.93 33.28 -42.26
N SER A 224 42.67 32.08 -41.73
CA SER A 224 43.66 31.23 -41.07
C SER A 224 43.46 29.76 -41.44
N LEU A 225 44.53 28.98 -41.43
CA LEU A 225 44.47 27.52 -41.53
C LEU A 225 44.14 26.94 -40.16
N PHE A 226 43.46 25.80 -40.14
CA PHE A 226 43.34 24.98 -38.94
C PHE A 226 44.59 24.12 -38.74
N THR A 227 45.09 24.07 -37.51
CA THR A 227 46.13 23.16 -37.06
C THR A 227 45.65 22.33 -35.87
N THR A 228 46.17 21.10 -35.75
CA THR A 228 45.88 20.24 -34.61
C THR A 228 46.18 20.96 -33.30
N GLY A 229 45.22 20.92 -32.37
CA GLY A 229 45.28 21.62 -31.09
C GLY A 229 44.66 23.01 -31.07
N ASP A 230 44.18 23.56 -32.19
CA ASP A 230 43.43 24.83 -32.20
C ASP A 230 42.03 24.68 -31.58
N GLN A 231 41.55 25.71 -30.88
CA GLN A 231 40.14 25.77 -30.45
C GLN A 231 39.28 26.20 -31.65
N VAL A 232 38.13 25.56 -31.83
CA VAL A 232 37.22 25.87 -32.95
C VAL A 232 35.84 26.28 -32.43
N THR A 233 35.37 27.45 -32.87
CA THR A 233 34.01 27.96 -32.67
C THR A 233 33.23 27.96 -33.98
N ILE A 234 32.00 27.45 -33.96
CA ILE A 234 31.02 27.49 -35.06
C ILE A 234 29.79 28.29 -34.62
N ASP A 235 29.62 29.48 -35.18
CA ASP A 235 28.52 30.40 -34.85
C ASP A 235 27.53 30.62 -36.01
N THR A 236 27.77 29.96 -37.15
CA THR A 236 26.90 29.98 -38.34
C THR A 236 26.37 28.60 -38.69
N ALA A 237 25.09 28.53 -39.09
CA ALA A 237 24.47 27.31 -39.60
C ALA A 237 25.02 26.93 -40.99
N GLY A 238 25.01 25.63 -41.30
CA GLY A 238 25.51 25.06 -42.54
C GLY A 238 26.15 23.68 -42.36
N GLY A 239 26.39 23.00 -43.46
CA GLY A 239 27.14 21.75 -43.54
C GLY A 239 28.64 22.00 -43.51
N ILE A 240 29.35 21.17 -42.75
CA ILE A 240 30.81 21.14 -42.64
C ILE A 240 31.25 19.71 -42.90
N VAL A 241 32.16 19.55 -43.86
CA VAL A 241 32.70 18.24 -44.24
C VAL A 241 34.04 18.04 -43.54
N VAL A 242 34.04 17.32 -42.43
CA VAL A 242 35.23 16.90 -41.68
C VAL A 242 36.08 15.99 -42.56
N ASP A 243 37.38 16.30 -42.65
CA ASP A 243 38.32 15.51 -43.44
C ASP A 243 38.24 14.01 -43.11
N ALA A 244 38.45 13.16 -44.12
CA ALA A 244 38.29 11.71 -43.96
C ALA A 244 39.28 11.10 -42.94
N GLY A 245 40.43 11.74 -42.72
CA GLY A 245 41.39 11.38 -41.68
C GLY A 245 41.01 11.84 -40.27
N GLY A 246 39.93 12.60 -40.13
CA GLY A 246 39.52 13.25 -38.90
C GLY A 246 40.25 14.56 -38.63
N VAL A 247 39.79 15.29 -37.62
CA VAL A 247 40.36 16.55 -37.16
C VAL A 247 40.48 16.56 -35.63
N GLU A 248 41.51 17.24 -35.13
CA GLU A 248 41.89 17.20 -33.70
C GLU A 248 41.95 18.61 -33.08
N PRO A 249 40.83 19.33 -32.95
CA PRO A 249 40.81 20.61 -32.23
C PRO A 249 41.03 20.41 -30.73
N SER A 250 41.51 21.44 -30.01
CA SER A 250 41.58 21.38 -28.53
C SER A 250 40.19 21.34 -27.91
N ASN A 251 39.27 22.20 -28.37
CA ASN A 251 37.86 22.22 -27.97
C ASN A 251 36.99 22.57 -29.17
N LEU A 252 35.78 22.04 -29.21
CA LEU A 252 34.75 22.39 -30.17
C LEU A 252 33.62 23.17 -29.47
N ILE A 253 33.34 24.37 -29.93
CA ILE A 253 32.29 25.25 -29.43
C ILE A 253 31.29 25.53 -30.55
N VAL A 254 30.01 25.32 -30.30
CA VAL A 254 28.93 25.60 -31.26
C VAL A 254 27.92 26.53 -30.58
N THR A 255 27.76 27.74 -31.12
CA THR A 255 26.99 28.86 -30.52
C THR A 255 25.92 29.41 -31.46
N THR A 256 25.64 28.72 -32.56
CA THR A 256 24.75 29.18 -33.62
C THR A 256 23.33 29.42 -33.09
N GLY A 257 22.75 30.58 -33.41
CA GLY A 257 21.46 31.01 -32.83
C GLY A 257 20.21 30.33 -33.43
N SER A 258 20.26 29.88 -34.69
CA SER A 258 19.13 29.21 -35.35
C SER A 258 19.59 28.42 -36.57
N GLY A 259 18.81 27.42 -36.99
CA GLY A 259 19.11 26.58 -38.15
C GLY A 259 19.81 25.28 -37.75
N LEU A 260 20.50 24.65 -38.71
CA LEU A 260 21.16 23.36 -38.53
C LEU A 260 22.65 23.48 -38.86
N VAL A 261 23.51 23.06 -37.93
CA VAL A 261 24.93 22.80 -38.18
C VAL A 261 25.07 21.30 -38.41
N THR A 262 25.67 20.88 -39.53
CA THR A 262 25.90 19.46 -39.82
C THR A 262 27.38 19.16 -39.91
N LEU A 263 27.92 18.39 -38.98
CA LEU A 263 29.29 17.86 -39.08
C LEU A 263 29.24 16.46 -39.69
N SER A 264 29.78 16.34 -40.90
CA SER A 264 29.77 15.10 -41.68
C SER A 264 31.14 14.73 -42.21
N GLY A 265 31.39 13.46 -42.50
CA GLY A 265 32.69 13.00 -42.99
C GLY A 265 33.44 12.20 -41.92
N GLY A 266 34.69 12.58 -41.64
CA GLY A 266 35.52 11.93 -40.63
C GLY A 266 35.18 12.29 -39.18
N SER A 267 36.00 11.84 -38.24
CA SER A 267 35.82 12.03 -36.79
C SER A 267 36.34 13.38 -36.31
N VAL A 268 35.69 13.96 -35.29
CA VAL A 268 36.22 15.05 -34.49
C VAL A 268 36.74 14.50 -33.16
N THR A 269 38.02 14.73 -32.87
CA THR A 269 38.64 14.39 -31.59
C THR A 269 38.98 15.68 -30.85
N ALA A 270 38.20 16.02 -29.83
CA ALA A 270 38.39 17.23 -29.03
C ALA A 270 38.41 16.92 -27.53
N ALA A 271 38.96 17.81 -26.71
CA ALA A 271 38.82 17.68 -25.26
C ALA A 271 37.36 17.84 -24.85
N THR A 272 36.66 18.86 -25.35
CA THR A 272 35.23 19.09 -25.05
C THR A 272 34.44 19.47 -26.30
N LEU A 273 33.14 19.19 -26.26
CA LEU A 273 32.13 19.79 -27.13
C LEU A 273 31.20 20.68 -26.29
N SER A 274 31.10 21.96 -26.59
CA SER A 274 30.18 22.90 -25.92
C SER A 274 29.12 23.40 -26.89
N LYS A 275 27.86 23.02 -26.67
CA LYS A 275 26.70 23.44 -27.47
C LYS A 275 25.86 24.47 -26.71
N SER A 276 25.70 25.62 -27.33
CA SER A 276 24.86 26.73 -26.90
C SER A 276 24.17 27.36 -28.13
N GLY A 277 23.26 28.31 -27.91
CA GLY A 277 22.41 28.89 -28.95
C GLY A 277 21.33 27.91 -29.43
N ASN A 278 20.24 28.42 -30.02
CA ASN A 278 19.03 27.64 -30.27
C ASN A 278 19.07 26.79 -31.56
N SER A 279 20.21 26.67 -32.24
CA SER A 279 20.33 25.81 -33.43
C SER A 279 20.41 24.33 -33.07
N ASP A 280 20.18 23.49 -34.09
CA ASP A 280 20.45 22.05 -34.03
C ASP A 280 21.90 21.78 -34.47
N LEU A 281 22.54 20.79 -33.85
CA LEU A 281 23.85 20.27 -34.22
C LEU A 281 23.71 18.79 -34.58
N SER A 282 23.81 18.47 -35.85
CA SER A 282 23.81 17.09 -36.34
C SER A 282 25.24 16.58 -36.45
N LEU A 283 25.56 15.53 -35.69
CA LEU A 283 26.88 14.91 -35.63
C LEU A 283 26.83 13.54 -36.30
N SER A 284 27.79 13.26 -37.15
CA SER A 284 28.02 11.91 -37.68
C SER A 284 29.48 11.50 -37.44
N GLY A 285 29.81 10.26 -37.79
CA GLY A 285 31.12 9.66 -37.48
C GLY A 285 31.23 9.14 -36.04
N THR A 286 32.39 8.57 -35.72
CA THR A 286 32.76 8.14 -34.37
C THR A 286 33.63 9.24 -33.77
N ASN A 287 33.05 10.07 -32.92
CA ASN A 287 33.74 11.23 -32.36
C ASN A 287 34.34 10.92 -30.99
N SER A 288 35.29 11.74 -30.53
CA SER A 288 35.93 11.58 -29.23
C SER A 288 35.93 12.91 -28.48
N PHE A 289 35.13 12.99 -27.41
CA PHE A 289 35.01 14.15 -26.52
C PHE A 289 35.34 13.72 -25.09
N VAL A 290 36.60 13.42 -24.81
CA VAL A 290 37.03 12.75 -23.56
C VAL A 290 36.77 13.57 -22.29
N GLY A 291 36.78 14.89 -22.40
CA GLY A 291 36.43 15.84 -21.34
C GLY A 291 34.93 16.15 -21.26
N GLY A 292 34.11 15.57 -22.15
CA GLY A 292 32.66 15.63 -22.11
C GLY A 292 32.01 16.53 -23.15
N VAL A 293 30.68 16.44 -23.18
CA VAL A 293 29.78 17.26 -24.00
C VAL A 293 28.95 18.13 -23.06
N SER A 294 28.89 19.45 -23.28
CA SER A 294 28.04 20.36 -22.53
C SER A 294 26.94 20.90 -23.43
N ILE A 295 25.68 20.83 -23.00
CA ILE A 295 24.50 21.29 -23.74
C ILE A 295 23.76 22.28 -22.85
N THR A 296 23.64 23.53 -23.32
CA THR A 296 22.94 24.60 -22.58
C THR A 296 21.71 25.12 -23.34
N ASP A 297 21.70 25.01 -24.68
CA ASP A 297 20.57 25.40 -25.53
C ASP A 297 20.66 24.71 -26.91
N GLY A 298 19.53 24.66 -27.62
CA GLY A 298 19.35 23.96 -28.89
C GLY A 298 19.41 22.44 -28.77
N SER A 299 19.41 21.75 -29.91
CA SER A 299 19.41 20.28 -29.98
C SER A 299 20.74 19.72 -30.49
N ILE A 300 21.15 18.56 -30.00
CA ILE A 300 22.18 17.72 -30.63
C ILE A 300 21.50 16.46 -31.20
N ILE A 301 21.75 16.19 -32.48
CA ILE A 301 21.26 15.02 -33.21
C ILE A 301 22.46 14.09 -33.47
N PRO A 302 22.75 13.11 -32.59
CA PRO A 302 23.72 12.06 -32.89
C PRO A 302 23.16 11.17 -34.01
N ASN A 303 23.89 10.97 -35.10
CA ASN A 303 23.45 10.09 -36.19
C ASN A 303 24.00 8.65 -36.07
N SER A 304 24.80 8.36 -35.04
CA SER A 304 25.31 7.02 -34.70
C SER A 304 25.55 6.91 -33.19
N ASN A 305 25.61 5.67 -32.67
CA ASN A 305 25.81 5.40 -31.23
C ASN A 305 27.06 6.10 -30.65
N ASP A 306 28.15 6.21 -31.43
CA ASP A 306 29.41 6.80 -30.99
C ASP A 306 29.58 8.28 -31.40
N SER A 307 28.52 8.92 -31.91
CA SER A 307 28.59 10.32 -32.39
C SER A 307 28.91 11.33 -31.28
N LEU A 308 28.62 11.01 -30.02
CA LEU A 308 28.90 11.85 -28.84
C LEU A 308 30.17 11.43 -28.09
N GLY A 309 30.90 10.44 -28.59
CA GLY A 309 32.04 9.84 -27.88
C GLY A 309 31.62 9.20 -26.55
N SER A 310 32.58 9.03 -25.63
CA SER A 310 32.37 8.34 -24.35
C SER A 310 32.44 9.23 -23.12
N GLY A 311 32.65 10.55 -23.28
CA GLY A 311 32.73 11.48 -22.17
C GLY A 311 31.36 11.73 -21.52
N THR A 312 31.34 12.28 -20.32
CA THR A 312 30.09 12.70 -19.65
C THR A 312 29.36 13.75 -20.50
N ILE A 313 28.04 13.63 -20.60
CA ILE A 313 27.18 14.65 -21.21
C ILE A 313 26.53 15.45 -20.09
N ASN A 314 26.86 16.74 -19.99
CA ASN A 314 26.24 17.68 -19.06
C ASN A 314 25.14 18.47 -19.77
N MET A 315 23.88 18.26 -19.39
CA MET A 315 22.72 18.98 -19.88
C MET A 315 22.28 20.01 -18.84
N ASP A 316 22.46 21.29 -19.11
CA ASP A 316 21.95 22.39 -18.31
C ASP A 316 21.04 23.26 -19.19
N GLY A 317 20.02 22.60 -19.74
CA GLY A 317 19.15 23.05 -20.83
C GLY A 317 19.28 22.16 -22.07
N GLY A 318 18.75 22.64 -23.19
CA GLY A 318 18.86 22.00 -24.50
C GLY A 318 18.29 20.58 -24.61
N GLU A 319 18.65 19.91 -25.70
CA GLU A 319 18.04 18.65 -26.12
C GLU A 319 19.04 17.68 -26.76
N ILE A 320 18.81 16.39 -26.54
CA ILE A 320 19.37 15.31 -27.39
C ILE A 320 18.20 14.70 -28.16
N ASN A 321 18.25 14.77 -29.48
CA ASN A 321 17.28 14.13 -30.37
C ASN A 321 17.90 12.88 -31.01
N THR A 322 17.44 11.71 -30.63
CA THR A 322 17.96 10.42 -31.11
C THR A 322 17.12 9.88 -32.28
N PRO A 323 17.65 9.91 -33.52
CA PRO A 323 16.99 9.31 -34.68
C PRO A 323 17.10 7.77 -34.64
N SER A 324 16.40 7.09 -35.55
CA SER A 324 16.37 5.61 -35.63
C SER A 324 17.73 4.93 -35.90
N SER A 325 18.77 5.70 -36.27
CA SER A 325 20.13 5.17 -36.44
C SER A 325 20.89 5.05 -35.11
N VAL A 326 20.34 5.59 -34.01
CA VAL A 326 20.91 5.51 -32.67
C VAL A 326 20.10 4.52 -31.85
N THR A 327 20.73 3.40 -31.49
CA THR A 327 20.11 2.36 -30.66
C THR A 327 20.59 2.40 -29.21
N GLU A 328 21.75 3.01 -28.98
CA GLU A 328 22.37 3.10 -27.65
C GLU A 328 23.16 4.40 -27.48
N ILE A 329 23.05 5.01 -26.30
CA ILE A 329 23.92 6.06 -25.79
C ILE A 329 24.59 5.55 -24.51
N ALA A 330 25.90 5.37 -24.56
CA ALA A 330 26.70 4.78 -23.47
C ALA A 330 27.45 5.84 -22.64
N ASN A 331 26.92 7.06 -22.57
CA ASN A 331 27.49 8.18 -21.85
C ASN A 331 26.84 8.32 -20.47
N VAL A 332 27.64 8.66 -19.46
CA VAL A 332 27.09 9.20 -18.21
C VAL A 332 26.42 10.54 -18.53
N ILE A 333 25.20 10.73 -18.02
CA ILE A 333 24.44 11.98 -18.18
C ILE A 333 24.39 12.72 -16.85
N GLU A 334 24.73 13.99 -16.89
CA GLU A 334 24.66 14.94 -15.79
C GLU A 334 23.63 16.01 -16.11
N ILE A 335 22.65 16.22 -15.22
CA ILE A 335 21.55 17.18 -15.39
C ILE A 335 21.77 18.37 -14.46
N GLY A 336 22.01 19.54 -15.06
CA GLY A 336 22.10 20.83 -14.38
C GLY A 336 20.76 21.35 -13.89
N ALA A 337 20.77 22.57 -13.35
CA ALA A 337 19.59 23.18 -12.74
C ALA A 337 18.54 23.64 -13.75
N ALA A 338 18.92 23.84 -15.02
CA ALA A 338 18.00 24.16 -16.11
C ALA A 338 17.34 22.91 -16.73
N GLY A 339 17.72 21.70 -16.30
CA GLY A 339 17.15 20.45 -16.79
C GLY A 339 17.68 20.04 -18.17
N GLY A 340 16.92 19.22 -18.89
CA GLY A 340 17.25 18.80 -20.25
C GLY A 340 16.10 18.07 -20.94
N THR A 341 16.13 17.96 -22.26
CA THR A 341 15.13 17.20 -23.05
C THR A 341 15.77 16.01 -23.76
N LEU A 342 15.17 14.84 -23.65
CA LEU A 342 15.44 13.68 -24.51
C LEU A 342 14.26 13.52 -25.48
N ASP A 343 14.51 13.73 -26.76
CA ASP A 343 13.56 13.47 -27.84
C ASP A 343 13.96 12.16 -28.54
N THR A 344 13.18 11.10 -28.35
CA THR A 344 13.50 9.80 -28.94
C THR A 344 12.54 9.52 -30.09
N ASP A 345 13.00 9.65 -31.33
CA ASP A 345 12.16 9.35 -32.50
C ASP A 345 11.85 7.84 -32.60
N ASP A 346 12.82 7.00 -32.22
CA ASP A 346 12.73 5.53 -32.16
C ASP A 346 13.29 5.02 -30.81
N ASN A 347 13.26 3.70 -30.60
CA ASN A 347 13.72 3.08 -29.36
C ASN A 347 15.23 3.22 -29.16
N VAL A 348 15.63 3.74 -27.99
CA VAL A 348 17.04 3.95 -27.63
C VAL A 348 17.30 3.49 -26.20
N THR A 349 18.46 2.86 -25.99
CA THR A 349 18.92 2.47 -24.65
C THR A 349 19.98 3.44 -24.15
N PHE A 350 19.80 3.95 -22.93
CA PHE A 350 20.86 4.61 -22.19
C PHE A 350 21.41 3.62 -21.17
N SER A 351 22.66 3.19 -21.38
CA SER A 351 23.30 2.12 -20.61
C SER A 351 24.13 2.60 -19.43
N GLU A 352 24.30 3.91 -19.28
CA GLU A 352 25.02 4.58 -18.22
C GLU A 352 24.11 5.44 -17.33
N ALA A 353 24.64 5.94 -16.21
CA ALA A 353 23.85 6.60 -15.17
C ALA A 353 23.43 8.03 -15.54
N PHE A 354 22.24 8.43 -15.07
CA PHE A 354 21.79 9.82 -14.99
C PHE A 354 21.99 10.33 -13.57
N SER A 355 22.61 11.50 -13.42
CA SER A 355 22.82 12.15 -12.12
C SER A 355 22.55 13.65 -12.22
N ALA A 356 22.27 14.31 -11.10
CA ALA A 356 22.07 15.75 -11.07
C ALA A 356 23.35 16.46 -10.59
N THR A 357 23.71 17.57 -11.25
CA THR A 357 24.95 18.32 -11.01
C THR A 357 24.65 19.66 -10.32
N GLY A 358 25.32 19.91 -9.19
CA GLY A 358 25.24 21.17 -8.44
C GLY A 358 24.26 21.15 -7.26
N GLY A 359 24.76 21.30 -6.04
CA GLY A 359 24.01 21.15 -4.78
C GLY A 359 23.20 22.37 -4.32
N ALA A 360 22.49 23.04 -5.22
CA ALA A 360 21.50 24.03 -4.79
C ALA A 360 20.26 23.30 -4.25
N VAL A 361 19.85 23.63 -3.03
CA VAL A 361 18.59 23.16 -2.45
C VAL A 361 17.44 23.75 -3.28
N GLU A 362 16.49 22.92 -3.74
CA GLU A 362 15.31 23.30 -4.54
C GLU A 362 15.52 23.61 -6.05
N ALA A 363 16.63 23.25 -6.68
CA ALA A 363 16.72 23.35 -8.15
C ALA A 363 15.96 22.19 -8.83
N SER A 364 15.05 22.51 -9.76
CA SER A 364 14.34 21.51 -10.57
C SER A 364 15.29 20.90 -11.61
N HIS A 365 15.99 19.83 -11.23
CA HIS A 365 16.76 19.00 -12.15
C HIS A 365 15.80 18.16 -13.00
N ARG A 366 15.06 18.80 -13.91
CA ARG A 366 13.97 18.17 -14.64
C ARG A 366 14.43 17.62 -15.97
N LEU A 367 14.23 16.32 -16.18
CA LEU A 367 14.44 15.66 -17.46
C LEU A 367 13.09 15.47 -18.15
N LEU A 368 12.93 16.04 -19.34
CA LEU A 368 11.75 15.86 -20.16
C LEU A 368 12.00 14.80 -21.22
N LYS A 369 11.21 13.72 -21.21
CA LYS A 369 11.13 12.72 -22.28
C LYS A 369 9.98 13.05 -23.23
N ARG A 370 10.30 13.15 -24.52
CA ARG A 370 9.33 13.26 -25.62
C ARG A 370 9.73 12.39 -26.82
N GLY A 371 9.02 12.51 -27.93
CA GLY A 371 9.21 11.66 -29.12
C GLY A 371 8.50 10.32 -29.00
N SER A 372 8.27 9.66 -30.13
CA SER A 372 7.45 8.43 -30.22
C SER A 372 8.12 7.16 -29.70
N GLY A 373 9.45 7.16 -29.60
CA GLY A 373 10.26 6.02 -29.21
C GLY A 373 10.22 5.69 -27.72
N THR A 374 10.69 4.49 -27.41
CA THR A 374 10.91 4.00 -26.05
C THR A 374 12.30 4.43 -25.56
N LEU A 375 12.36 5.08 -24.40
CA LEU A 375 13.60 5.31 -23.67
C LEU A 375 13.84 4.18 -22.67
N THR A 376 14.86 3.35 -22.90
CA THR A 376 15.26 2.29 -21.99
C THR A 376 16.43 2.71 -21.11
N LEU A 377 16.26 2.69 -19.79
CA LEU A 377 17.33 2.94 -18.82
C LEU A 377 17.83 1.60 -18.26
N SER A 378 19.00 1.13 -18.71
CA SER A 378 19.48 -0.25 -18.45
C SER A 378 20.70 -0.36 -17.52
N LYS A 379 21.19 0.74 -16.98
CA LYS A 379 22.35 0.73 -16.06
C LYS A 379 22.07 -0.15 -14.83
N THR A 380 23.01 -1.02 -14.49
CA THR A 380 22.98 -1.76 -13.22
C THR A 380 23.49 -0.89 -12.06
N GLY A 381 22.99 -1.12 -10.86
CA GLY A 381 23.29 -0.25 -9.71
C GLY A 381 22.44 1.02 -9.72
N THR A 382 23.03 2.20 -9.50
CA THR A 382 22.27 3.46 -9.56
C THR A 382 22.19 3.97 -11.00
N ALA A 383 21.00 3.88 -11.59
CA ALA A 383 20.80 4.26 -12.99
C ALA A 383 20.24 5.67 -13.17
N PHE A 384 19.50 6.20 -12.18
CA PHE A 384 18.86 7.51 -12.25
C PHE A 384 18.84 8.18 -10.88
N GLY A 385 19.38 9.40 -10.82
CA GLY A 385 19.53 10.15 -9.58
C GLY A 385 20.59 9.55 -8.65
N SER A 386 20.63 10.01 -7.40
CA SER A 386 21.53 9.47 -6.38
C SER A 386 20.84 9.38 -5.03
N GLN A 387 21.25 8.41 -4.21
CA GLN A 387 20.77 8.31 -2.84
C GLN A 387 21.39 9.44 -2.00
N SER A 388 20.57 10.35 -1.50
CA SER A 388 21.04 11.32 -0.51
C SER A 388 20.86 10.77 0.90
N ASN A 389 21.96 10.67 1.64
CA ASN A 389 21.91 10.31 3.05
C ASN A 389 21.46 11.52 3.89
N VAL A 390 20.51 11.28 4.80
CA VAL A 390 20.05 12.10 5.94
C VAL A 390 20.72 13.49 6.06
N GLY A 391 19.98 14.57 5.77
CA GLY A 391 20.38 15.94 6.13
C GLY A 391 21.41 16.61 5.21
N ALA A 392 21.87 15.93 4.16
CA ALA A 392 22.47 16.58 3.00
C ALA A 392 21.40 16.75 1.91
N ALA A 393 21.39 17.91 1.25
CA ALA A 393 20.54 18.17 0.10
C ALA A 393 20.85 17.13 -0.99
N GLY A 394 19.94 16.17 -1.17
CA GLY A 394 19.95 15.30 -2.33
C GLY A 394 19.45 16.06 -3.52
N THR A 395 20.20 16.07 -4.61
CA THR A 395 19.75 16.56 -5.91
C THR A 395 18.85 15.48 -6.52
N SER A 396 17.59 15.46 -6.11
CA SER A 396 16.60 14.53 -6.65
C SER A 396 16.24 14.93 -8.09
N LEU A 397 16.17 13.96 -9.00
CA LEU A 397 15.92 14.18 -10.42
C LEU A 397 14.42 13.99 -10.70
N GLU A 398 13.81 14.95 -11.38
CA GLU A 398 12.42 14.90 -11.84
C GLU A 398 12.41 14.31 -13.26
N LEU A 399 11.43 13.44 -13.57
CA LEU A 399 11.28 12.82 -14.89
C LEU A 399 9.86 13.01 -15.40
N ASP A 400 9.71 13.88 -16.40
CA ASP A 400 8.45 14.07 -17.12
C ASP A 400 8.46 13.27 -18.42
N ILE A 401 7.34 12.65 -18.75
CA ILE A 401 7.18 11.76 -19.90
C ILE A 401 5.91 12.16 -20.64
N VAL A 402 6.08 12.92 -21.72
CA VAL A 402 4.94 13.47 -22.47
C VAL A 402 4.54 12.59 -23.66
N ALA A 403 5.47 11.77 -24.18
CA ALA A 403 5.22 10.91 -25.33
C ALA A 403 6.17 9.69 -25.41
N GLY A 404 5.74 8.69 -26.18
CA GLY A 404 6.46 7.43 -26.37
C GLY A 404 6.27 6.52 -25.16
N SER A 405 7.36 6.01 -24.61
CA SER A 405 7.35 5.27 -23.34
C SER A 405 8.73 5.31 -22.68
N VAL A 406 8.77 4.93 -21.40
CA VAL A 406 10.01 4.71 -20.65
C VAL A 406 10.04 3.29 -20.09
N VAL A 407 11.20 2.65 -20.14
CA VAL A 407 11.42 1.34 -19.52
C VAL A 407 12.60 1.43 -18.56
N PHE A 408 12.33 1.20 -17.28
CA PHE A 408 13.38 0.96 -16.29
C PHE A 408 13.73 -0.52 -16.31
N GLU A 409 14.93 -0.82 -16.79
CA GLU A 409 15.39 -2.19 -16.93
C GLU A 409 16.35 -2.64 -15.83
N GLY A 410 16.17 -3.91 -15.45
CA GLY A 410 17.03 -4.63 -14.52
C GLY A 410 16.89 -4.19 -13.06
N ASN A 411 17.80 -4.65 -12.22
CA ASN A 411 17.73 -4.48 -10.76
C ASN A 411 18.31 -3.14 -10.24
N GLY A 412 18.44 -2.14 -11.11
CA GLY A 412 19.02 -0.86 -10.70
C GLY A 412 18.07 -0.04 -9.81
N SER A 413 18.63 0.87 -9.02
CA SER A 413 17.87 1.87 -8.25
C SER A 413 17.64 3.14 -9.07
N ARG A 414 16.43 3.70 -8.97
CA ARG A 414 16.01 4.99 -9.53
C ARG A 414 15.55 5.88 -8.39
N PHE A 415 16.04 7.11 -8.35
CA PHE A 415 15.74 8.08 -7.30
C PHE A 415 15.00 9.26 -7.91
N LEU A 416 13.71 9.37 -7.61
CA LEU A 416 12.84 10.44 -8.10
C LEU A 416 12.66 11.52 -7.03
N GLY A 417 12.42 12.75 -7.49
CA GLY A 417 12.14 13.92 -6.69
C GLY A 417 10.97 14.71 -7.24
N GLY A 418 10.48 15.68 -6.45
CA GLY A 418 9.48 16.64 -6.91
C GLY A 418 8.21 15.98 -7.46
N THR A 419 7.63 16.62 -8.46
CA THR A 419 6.51 16.08 -9.25
C THR A 419 7.07 15.53 -10.55
N CYS A 420 6.64 14.32 -10.93
CA CYS A 420 7.01 13.68 -12.20
C CYS A 420 5.74 13.39 -13.01
N ASP A 421 5.60 14.06 -14.16
CA ASP A 421 4.41 13.94 -15.02
C ASP A 421 4.57 12.78 -16.01
N TRP A 422 4.02 11.62 -15.69
CA TRP A 422 4.04 10.41 -16.51
C TRP A 422 2.76 10.30 -17.36
N ASP A 423 2.66 11.10 -18.41
CA ASP A 423 1.52 11.08 -19.34
C ASP A 423 1.56 9.92 -20.35
N ALA A 424 2.73 9.28 -20.51
CA ALA A 424 2.92 8.12 -21.37
C ALA A 424 3.34 6.87 -20.57
N PRO A 425 3.17 5.65 -21.13
CA PRO A 425 3.42 4.42 -20.40
C PRO A 425 4.85 4.29 -19.84
N VAL A 426 4.95 3.79 -18.61
CA VAL A 426 6.21 3.47 -17.94
C VAL A 426 6.23 2.01 -17.56
N THR A 427 7.29 1.29 -17.93
CA THR A 427 7.49 -0.10 -17.51
C THR A 427 8.60 -0.16 -16.47
N ILE A 428 8.33 -0.75 -15.31
CA ILE A 428 9.33 -1.04 -14.27
C ILE A 428 9.61 -2.54 -14.29
N ASN A 429 10.68 -2.94 -14.97
CA ASN A 429 11.04 -4.34 -15.17
C ASN A 429 12.09 -4.79 -14.14
N GLY A 430 11.72 -4.65 -12.86
CA GLY A 430 12.57 -4.97 -11.72
C GLY A 430 13.26 -3.76 -11.09
N GLY A 431 13.90 -4.01 -9.95
CA GLY A 431 14.68 -2.99 -9.24
C GLY A 431 13.84 -2.14 -8.27
N LEU A 432 14.40 -0.98 -7.92
CA LEU A 432 13.87 -0.08 -6.91
C LEU A 432 13.60 1.29 -7.52
N VAL A 433 12.37 1.79 -7.36
CA VAL A 433 12.05 3.20 -7.56
C VAL A 433 11.80 3.83 -6.19
N MET A 434 12.68 4.75 -5.82
CA MET A 434 12.63 5.48 -4.56
C MET A 434 12.02 6.86 -4.80
N LEU A 435 10.97 7.16 -4.05
CA LEU A 435 10.25 8.43 -4.05
C LEU A 435 10.70 9.25 -2.82
N HIS A 436 11.15 10.48 -3.04
CA HIS A 436 11.66 11.37 -2.00
C HIS A 436 10.63 12.43 -1.58
N GLY A 437 9.47 11.98 -1.08
CA GLY A 437 8.31 12.86 -0.91
C GLY A 437 7.82 13.40 -2.26
N SER A 438 7.82 12.51 -3.26
CA SER A 438 7.52 12.82 -4.66
C SER A 438 6.07 12.51 -5.00
N THR A 439 5.55 13.19 -6.01
CA THR A 439 4.28 12.87 -6.65
C THR A 439 4.56 12.34 -8.05
N ILE A 440 4.05 11.15 -8.36
CA ILE A 440 3.99 10.62 -9.72
C ILE A 440 2.55 10.82 -10.19
N GLU A 441 2.35 11.64 -11.21
CA GLU A 441 1.03 11.99 -11.75
C GLU A 441 0.99 11.87 -13.28
N GLY A 442 -0.20 11.95 -13.88
CA GLY A 442 -0.38 11.91 -15.33
C GLY A 442 -1.24 10.74 -15.82
N THR A 443 -1.42 10.65 -17.14
CA THR A 443 -2.34 9.68 -17.76
C THR A 443 -1.74 8.34 -18.17
N GLY A 444 -0.43 8.18 -18.04
CA GLY A 444 0.28 6.96 -18.44
C GLY A 444 0.10 5.83 -17.43
N THR A 445 0.01 4.58 -17.91
CA THR A 445 -0.01 3.41 -17.03
C THR A 445 1.40 3.00 -16.61
N ILE A 446 1.59 2.65 -15.34
CA ILE A 446 2.81 2.03 -14.81
C ILE A 446 2.68 0.51 -14.90
N SER A 447 3.43 -0.14 -15.78
CA SER A 447 3.43 -1.60 -15.95
C SER A 447 4.54 -2.26 -15.12
N ILE A 448 4.19 -3.27 -14.31
CA ILE A 448 5.12 -4.07 -13.48
C ILE A 448 5.12 -5.53 -13.97
N PRO A 449 5.90 -5.87 -15.03
CA PRO A 449 5.97 -7.24 -15.56
C PRO A 449 6.92 -8.16 -14.78
N SER A 450 7.74 -7.60 -13.88
CA SER A 450 8.71 -8.31 -13.04
C SER A 450 8.71 -7.71 -11.63
N SER A 451 8.98 -8.52 -10.61
CA SER A 451 8.91 -8.07 -9.22
C SER A 451 9.80 -6.84 -8.97
N SER A 452 9.20 -5.79 -8.42
CA SER A 452 9.78 -4.45 -8.29
C SER A 452 9.40 -3.82 -6.95
N THR A 453 10.15 -2.80 -6.52
CA THR A 453 9.87 -2.08 -5.27
C THR A 453 9.61 -0.60 -5.55
N LEU A 454 8.49 -0.08 -5.06
CA LEU A 454 8.25 1.35 -4.87
C LEU A 454 8.48 1.68 -3.40
N GLU A 455 9.40 2.59 -3.12
CA GLU A 455 9.82 2.91 -1.75
C GLU A 455 9.70 4.41 -1.47
N ALA A 456 8.96 4.78 -0.43
CA ALA A 456 8.95 6.14 0.08
C ALA A 456 10.08 6.33 1.11
N ARG A 457 11.12 7.11 0.80
CA ARG A 457 12.22 7.42 1.75
C ARG A 457 12.45 8.93 1.90
N PHE A 458 12.84 9.33 3.13
CA PHE A 458 13.40 10.64 3.55
C PHE A 458 12.50 11.91 3.55
N ASN A 459 12.35 12.50 4.75
CA ASN A 459 12.30 13.93 5.16
C ASN A 459 11.47 15.01 4.42
N ARG A 460 10.70 14.74 3.37
CA ARG A 460 9.84 15.76 2.71
C ARG A 460 8.33 15.60 2.89
N GLY A 461 7.88 14.57 3.58
CA GLY A 461 6.45 14.28 3.77
C GLY A 461 6.07 13.00 3.04
N ASP A 462 4.81 12.92 2.67
CA ASP A 462 4.22 11.74 2.04
C ASP A 462 4.59 11.67 0.55
N SER A 463 4.61 10.46 -0.02
CA SER A 463 4.78 10.25 -1.47
C SER A 463 3.48 9.76 -2.08
N PHE A 464 3.21 10.15 -3.32
CA PHE A 464 1.96 9.89 -4.02
C PHE A 464 2.25 9.24 -5.38
N VAL A 465 1.47 8.22 -5.73
CA VAL A 465 1.46 7.59 -7.05
C VAL A 465 0.02 7.60 -7.56
N GLU A 466 -0.29 8.56 -8.42
CA GLU A 466 -1.63 8.81 -8.95
C GLU A 466 -1.90 8.04 -10.25
N ASN A 467 -0.84 7.67 -10.97
CA ASN A 467 -0.97 6.84 -12.18
C ASN A 467 -1.46 5.43 -11.85
N ASP A 468 -2.32 4.91 -12.73
CA ASP A 468 -2.75 3.51 -12.65
C ASP A 468 -1.57 2.55 -12.82
N ILE A 469 -1.63 1.44 -12.09
CA ILE A 469 -0.60 0.41 -12.03
C ILE A 469 -1.15 -0.89 -12.59
N LEU A 470 -0.50 -1.44 -13.62
CA LEU A 470 -0.80 -2.75 -14.18
C LEU A 470 0.25 -3.78 -13.75
N LEU A 471 -0.15 -4.73 -12.92
CA LEU A 471 0.68 -5.88 -12.54
C LEU A 471 0.55 -6.99 -13.58
N SER A 472 1.65 -7.66 -13.93
CA SER A 472 1.63 -8.74 -14.91
C SER A 472 2.60 -9.86 -14.56
N ASN A 473 2.36 -11.04 -15.12
CA ASN A 473 3.18 -12.24 -14.92
C ASN A 473 3.30 -12.68 -13.45
N SER A 474 2.26 -12.42 -12.65
CA SER A 474 2.25 -12.70 -11.22
C SER A 474 3.41 -12.02 -10.46
N ALA A 475 3.89 -10.87 -10.95
CA ALA A 475 4.97 -10.12 -10.31
C ALA A 475 4.57 -9.59 -8.94
N ASP A 476 5.54 -9.49 -8.03
CA ASP A 476 5.34 -8.82 -6.73
C ASP A 476 5.64 -7.32 -6.88
N LEU A 477 4.65 -6.48 -6.62
CA LEU A 477 4.88 -5.06 -6.35
C LEU A 477 5.07 -4.88 -4.84
N SER A 478 6.31 -4.63 -4.44
CA SER A 478 6.62 -4.33 -3.05
C SER A 478 6.46 -2.84 -2.78
N LEU A 479 5.56 -2.50 -1.86
CA LEU A 479 5.30 -1.14 -1.41
C LEU A 479 6.02 -0.93 -0.07
N ASP A 480 7.13 -0.19 -0.08
CA ASP A 480 7.97 0.01 1.09
C ASP A 480 7.82 1.42 1.66
N CYS A 481 7.38 1.50 2.92
CA CYS A 481 7.48 2.72 3.71
C CYS A 481 8.33 2.44 4.95
N PRO A 482 9.66 2.66 4.93
CA PRO A 482 10.56 2.23 6.00
C PRO A 482 10.34 2.91 7.36
N THR A 483 9.76 4.12 7.39
CA THR A 483 9.63 4.93 8.61
C THR A 483 8.18 5.19 9.00
N GLY A 484 7.88 5.25 10.30
CA GLY A 484 6.53 5.49 10.84
C GLY A 484 6.00 6.93 10.75
N THR A 485 6.73 7.86 10.13
CA THR A 485 6.39 9.30 10.12
C THR A 485 5.90 9.84 8.77
N THR A 486 5.93 9.03 7.73
CA THR A 486 5.52 9.36 6.35
C THR A 486 4.62 8.25 5.82
N SER A 487 3.88 8.51 4.74
CA SER A 487 3.20 7.46 3.98
C SER A 487 3.61 7.37 2.52
N LEU A 488 3.42 6.17 1.96
CA LEU A 488 3.34 5.92 0.53
C LEU A 488 1.86 5.79 0.18
N ASN A 489 1.30 6.74 -0.57
CA ASN A 489 -0.09 6.74 -1.00
C ASN A 489 -0.15 6.31 -2.46
N ILE A 490 -0.91 5.26 -2.74
CA ILE A 490 -1.22 4.80 -4.08
C ILE A 490 -2.66 5.22 -4.37
N ASP A 491 -2.78 6.22 -5.24
CA ASP A 491 -4.04 6.84 -5.61
C ASP A 491 -4.53 6.36 -6.97
N GLY A 492 -3.63 5.87 -7.83
CA GLY A 492 -4.02 5.14 -9.05
C GLY A 492 -4.61 3.77 -8.75
N GLU A 493 -5.45 3.26 -9.66
CA GLU A 493 -5.97 1.89 -9.59
C GLU A 493 -4.84 0.88 -9.81
N ILE A 494 -4.78 -0.16 -8.98
CA ILE A 494 -3.92 -1.32 -9.20
C ILE A 494 -4.75 -2.46 -9.82
N ASP A 495 -4.38 -2.90 -11.02
CA ASP A 495 -5.01 -4.00 -11.76
C ASP A 495 -3.99 -5.11 -12.08
N GLY A 496 -4.48 -6.26 -12.56
CA GLY A 496 -3.68 -7.35 -13.12
C GLY A 496 -3.58 -8.61 -12.25
N ASP A 497 -2.60 -9.46 -12.54
CA ASP A 497 -2.46 -10.79 -11.93
C ASP A 497 -1.33 -10.91 -10.89
N GLY A 498 -0.65 -9.79 -10.58
CA GLY A 498 0.44 -9.72 -9.61
C GLY A 498 0.00 -9.57 -8.16
N ASN A 499 0.97 -9.67 -7.26
CA ASN A 499 0.79 -9.57 -5.83
C ASN A 499 1.20 -8.19 -5.30
N ILE A 500 0.57 -7.77 -4.21
CA ILE A 500 1.01 -6.61 -3.42
C ILE A 500 1.72 -7.10 -2.16
N VAL A 501 2.91 -6.57 -1.90
CA VAL A 501 3.69 -6.88 -0.69
C VAL A 501 4.05 -5.59 0.02
N THR A 502 3.38 -5.27 1.13
CA THR A 502 3.76 -4.09 1.92
C THR A 502 4.89 -4.43 2.89
N ILE A 503 5.92 -3.60 2.90
CA ILE A 503 7.09 -3.72 3.77
C ILE A 503 7.43 -2.34 4.39
N GLY A 504 8.39 -2.32 5.30
CA GLY A 504 8.71 -1.14 6.11
C GLY A 504 7.75 -0.96 7.28
N ASN A 505 8.14 -0.15 8.27
CA ASN A 505 7.37 0.04 9.51
C ASN A 505 6.37 1.21 9.43
N GLY A 506 6.28 1.87 8.27
CA GLY A 506 5.42 3.01 8.00
C GLY A 506 4.04 2.65 7.52
N ILE A 507 3.40 3.63 6.88
CA ILE A 507 2.03 3.52 6.37
C ILE A 507 2.06 3.45 4.85
N VAL A 508 1.45 2.41 4.29
CA VAL A 508 1.06 2.36 2.88
C VAL A 508 -0.45 2.61 2.82
N ARG A 509 -0.90 3.53 1.98
CA ARG A 509 -2.33 3.81 1.76
C ARG A 509 -2.75 3.42 0.35
N LEU A 510 -3.88 2.73 0.24
CA LEU A 510 -4.58 2.53 -1.03
C LEU A 510 -5.86 3.34 -0.98
N THR A 511 -6.01 4.31 -1.89
CA THR A 511 -7.15 5.24 -1.89
C THR A 511 -8.15 5.01 -3.02
N SER A 512 -7.73 4.32 -4.09
CA SER A 512 -8.60 3.84 -5.16
C SER A 512 -9.06 2.41 -4.93
N ASP A 513 -10.19 2.05 -5.54
CA ASP A 513 -10.60 0.65 -5.64
C ASP A 513 -9.62 -0.07 -6.58
N ASN A 514 -9.20 -1.26 -6.19
CA ASN A 514 -8.17 -2.02 -6.89
C ASN A 514 -8.76 -3.36 -7.35
N ASP A 515 -8.45 -3.75 -8.60
CA ASP A 515 -9.01 -4.93 -9.26
C ASP A 515 -7.98 -6.06 -9.49
N TYR A 516 -6.76 -5.93 -8.95
CA TYR A 516 -5.75 -6.99 -9.04
C TYR A 516 -6.23 -8.31 -8.40
N THR A 517 -5.81 -9.43 -8.98
CA THR A 517 -6.29 -10.77 -8.59
C THR A 517 -5.29 -11.56 -7.75
N GLY A 518 -4.04 -11.13 -7.68
CA GLY A 518 -3.01 -11.75 -6.85
C GLY A 518 -3.17 -11.42 -5.37
N THR A 519 -2.28 -12.00 -4.55
CA THR A 519 -2.37 -11.92 -3.09
C THR A 519 -1.94 -10.55 -2.54
N THR A 520 -2.45 -10.20 -1.35
CA THR A 520 -1.96 -9.06 -0.57
C THR A 520 -1.23 -9.56 0.67
N THR A 521 0.05 -9.24 0.79
CA THR A 521 0.87 -9.60 1.95
C THR A 521 1.30 -8.36 2.71
N VAL A 522 0.82 -8.19 3.95
CA VAL A 522 1.25 -7.14 4.86
C VAL A 522 2.38 -7.68 5.73
N SER A 523 3.63 -7.48 5.32
CA SER A 523 4.80 -8.09 5.98
C SER A 523 5.23 -7.34 7.24
N THR A 524 5.15 -6.02 7.22
CA THR A 524 5.45 -5.11 8.34
C THR A 524 4.64 -3.83 8.19
N GLY A 525 4.63 -2.99 9.25
CA GLY A 525 4.00 -1.67 9.20
C GLY A 525 2.48 -1.76 9.11
N THR A 526 1.86 -0.75 8.51
CA THR A 526 0.41 -0.66 8.36
C THR A 526 0.03 -0.46 6.90
N LEU A 527 -0.79 -1.36 6.37
CA LEU A 527 -1.55 -1.14 5.14
C LEU A 527 -2.90 -0.52 5.53
N VAL A 528 -3.17 0.68 5.04
CA VAL A 528 -4.44 1.38 5.25
C VAL A 528 -5.21 1.37 3.94
N LEU A 529 -6.46 0.91 4.02
CA LEU A 529 -7.44 1.04 2.98
C LEU A 529 -8.22 2.33 3.27
N ASP A 530 -7.90 3.40 2.54
CA ASP A 530 -8.25 4.77 2.91
C ASP A 530 -9.26 5.36 1.91
N GLY A 531 -10.53 5.39 2.31
CA GLY A 531 -11.61 5.99 1.51
C GLY A 531 -11.90 7.44 1.88
N SER A 532 -10.95 8.17 2.47
CA SER A 532 -11.20 9.51 3.01
C SER A 532 -11.50 10.57 1.93
N PHE A 533 -11.20 10.30 0.65
CA PHE A 533 -11.30 11.27 -0.46
C PHE A 533 -12.21 10.84 -1.63
N SER A 534 -12.63 9.58 -1.65
CA SER A 534 -13.54 8.97 -2.62
C SER A 534 -14.18 7.76 -1.93
N ASN A 535 -15.34 7.24 -2.38
CA ASN A 535 -15.88 5.96 -1.86
C ASN A 535 -15.01 4.75 -2.29
N GLY A 536 -13.72 4.99 -2.52
CA GLY A 536 -12.74 4.03 -2.99
C GLY A 536 -11.88 3.47 -1.86
N GLY A 537 -10.79 2.83 -2.26
CA GLY A 537 -9.80 2.26 -1.37
C GLY A 537 -10.08 0.80 -1.07
N GLN A 538 -10.54 -0.03 -2.01
CA GLN A 538 -10.70 -1.49 -1.88
C GLN A 538 -9.43 -2.28 -2.21
N LEU A 539 -9.32 -3.50 -1.66
CA LEU A 539 -8.31 -4.48 -2.11
C LEU A 539 -8.85 -5.22 -3.34
N GLY A 540 -7.93 -5.79 -4.12
CA GLY A 540 -8.24 -6.77 -5.15
C GLY A 540 -8.83 -8.08 -4.60
N SER A 541 -9.12 -9.04 -5.48
CA SER A 541 -9.86 -10.26 -5.10
C SER A 541 -9.04 -11.36 -4.42
N GLY A 542 -7.71 -11.26 -4.40
CA GLY A 542 -6.83 -12.31 -3.88
C GLY A 542 -6.76 -12.38 -2.36
N ASP A 543 -6.24 -13.48 -1.83
CA ASP A 543 -6.13 -13.70 -0.38
C ASP A 543 -5.23 -12.66 0.30
N VAL A 544 -5.48 -12.43 1.60
CA VAL A 544 -4.74 -11.48 2.43
C VAL A 544 -3.97 -12.21 3.52
N SER A 545 -2.69 -11.89 3.69
CA SER A 545 -1.87 -12.39 4.79
C SER A 545 -1.28 -11.23 5.58
N ILE A 546 -1.50 -11.20 6.90
CA ILE A 546 -1.01 -10.15 7.80
C ILE A 546 0.02 -10.77 8.74
N ALA A 547 1.29 -10.41 8.58
CA ALA A 547 2.37 -10.95 9.41
C ALA A 547 2.29 -10.45 10.86
N ALA A 548 2.94 -11.19 11.77
CA ALA A 548 3.00 -10.81 13.18
C ALA A 548 3.59 -9.40 13.37
N GLY A 549 2.87 -8.53 14.08
CA GLY A 549 3.26 -7.13 14.31
C GLY A 549 2.95 -6.17 13.16
N ALA A 550 2.42 -6.67 12.02
CA ALA A 550 1.87 -5.84 10.96
C ALA A 550 0.38 -5.57 11.20
N THR A 551 -0.18 -4.60 10.48
CA THR A 551 -1.58 -4.19 10.60
C THR A 551 -2.22 -3.97 9.25
N LEU A 552 -3.41 -4.55 9.05
CA LEU A 552 -4.35 -4.10 8.03
C LEU A 552 -5.38 -3.19 8.70
N SER A 553 -5.48 -1.95 8.23
CA SER A 553 -6.47 -0.98 8.71
C SER A 553 -7.45 -0.67 7.60
N VAL A 554 -8.74 -0.76 7.91
CA VAL A 554 -9.83 -0.39 7.03
C VAL A 554 -10.38 0.93 7.55
N ASP A 555 -10.07 2.03 6.88
CA ASP A 555 -10.43 3.38 7.30
C ASP A 555 -11.13 4.10 6.14
N ARG A 556 -12.38 3.70 5.88
CA ARG A 556 -13.17 4.22 4.74
C ARG A 556 -14.63 4.46 5.11
N GLY A 557 -15.24 5.43 4.41
CA GLY A 557 -16.69 5.64 4.42
C GLY A 557 -17.43 4.65 3.53
N GLY A 558 -18.75 4.54 3.70
CA GLY A 558 -19.61 3.73 2.82
C GLY A 558 -19.64 2.24 3.14
N GLU A 559 -20.21 1.46 2.23
CA GLU A 559 -20.28 -0.01 2.32
C GLU A 559 -19.08 -0.65 1.63
N VAL A 560 -18.51 -1.69 2.25
CA VAL A 560 -17.42 -2.47 1.65
C VAL A 560 -17.44 -3.92 2.09
N ASP A 561 -17.30 -4.81 1.10
CA ASP A 561 -17.23 -6.25 1.32
C ASP A 561 -15.78 -6.72 1.26
N LEU A 562 -15.23 -7.12 2.40
CA LEU A 562 -13.93 -7.79 2.48
C LEU A 562 -14.19 -9.30 2.43
N THR A 563 -14.33 -9.83 1.20
CA THR A 563 -14.57 -11.26 0.96
C THR A 563 -13.29 -12.09 0.86
N ASN A 564 -12.12 -11.45 0.88
CA ASN A 564 -10.83 -12.12 0.83
C ASN A 564 -10.67 -13.08 2.02
N LEU A 565 -9.99 -14.21 1.81
CA LEU A 565 -9.55 -15.01 2.95
C LEU A 565 -8.41 -14.27 3.66
N ILE A 566 -8.62 -13.89 4.92
CA ILE A 566 -7.61 -13.22 5.74
C ILE A 566 -6.91 -14.24 6.65
N THR A 567 -5.58 -14.23 6.62
CA THR A 567 -4.68 -15.15 7.33
C THR A 567 -3.55 -14.41 8.06
N GLY A 568 -2.78 -15.13 8.89
CA GLY A 568 -1.59 -14.59 9.58
C GLY A 568 -1.84 -14.18 11.03
N ASP A 569 -0.85 -13.57 11.68
CA ASP A 569 -0.86 -13.29 13.12
C ASP A 569 -0.92 -11.79 13.44
N GLY A 570 -1.05 -10.94 12.41
CA GLY A 570 -1.13 -9.49 12.55
C GLY A 570 -2.53 -8.97 12.91
N THR A 571 -2.59 -7.67 13.18
CA THR A 571 -3.82 -7.01 13.66
C THR A 571 -4.70 -6.56 12.50
N LEU A 572 -6.02 -6.71 12.65
CA LEU A 572 -7.02 -6.11 11.79
C LEU A 572 -7.70 -4.95 12.54
N ILE A 573 -7.63 -3.74 12.00
CA ILE A 573 -8.31 -2.56 12.55
C ILE A 573 -9.43 -2.14 11.59
N LEU A 574 -10.63 -1.97 12.11
CA LEU A 574 -11.81 -1.55 11.38
C LEU A 574 -12.28 -0.22 11.96
N THR A 575 -12.11 0.84 11.19
CA THR A 575 -12.49 2.19 11.55
C THR A 575 -13.70 2.58 10.71
N GLY A 576 -14.88 2.57 11.32
CA GLY A 576 -16.11 3.05 10.69
C GLY A 576 -16.53 4.44 11.18
N THR A 577 -15.58 5.26 11.66
CA THR A 577 -15.87 6.58 12.27
C THR A 577 -15.91 7.74 11.28
N TYR A 578 -15.62 7.51 9.99
CA TYR A 578 -15.65 8.58 9.01
C TYR A 578 -17.10 8.93 8.64
N GLU A 579 -17.75 9.71 9.50
CA GLU A 579 -18.97 10.44 9.14
C GLU A 579 -18.62 11.59 8.19
N VAL A 580 -18.58 11.33 6.88
CA VAL A 580 -18.35 12.40 5.89
C VAL A 580 -19.44 12.39 4.83
N PHE A 581 -20.21 13.49 4.87
CA PHE A 581 -21.11 14.04 3.86
C PHE A 581 -22.23 13.11 3.37
N GLY A 582 -23.29 12.98 4.15
CA GLY A 582 -24.57 12.46 3.63
C GLY A 582 -25.43 11.66 4.60
N GLY A 583 -24.91 11.32 5.79
CA GLY A 583 -25.68 10.57 6.79
C GLY A 583 -25.83 9.08 6.49
N VAL A 584 -24.95 8.49 5.65
CA VAL A 584 -24.86 7.04 5.48
C VAL A 584 -23.89 6.46 6.53
N SER A 585 -24.35 5.47 7.29
CA SER A 585 -23.50 4.74 8.24
C SER A 585 -22.50 3.88 7.48
N SER A 586 -21.22 3.88 7.87
CA SER A 586 -20.22 2.96 7.30
C SER A 586 -20.51 1.52 7.71
N ARG A 587 -20.51 0.60 6.74
CA ARG A 587 -20.73 -0.84 6.93
C ARG A 587 -19.60 -1.64 6.27
N ILE A 588 -18.86 -2.39 7.08
CA ILE A 588 -17.81 -3.29 6.59
C ILE A 588 -18.32 -4.73 6.75
N THR A 589 -18.49 -5.46 5.65
CA THR A 589 -18.78 -6.89 5.71
C THR A 589 -17.47 -7.66 5.77
N LEU A 590 -17.23 -8.36 6.89
CA LEU A 590 -16.14 -9.33 6.99
C LEU A 590 -16.68 -10.72 6.60
N GLY A 591 -16.53 -11.07 5.32
CA GLY A 591 -17.03 -12.33 4.78
C GLY A 591 -16.24 -13.56 5.25
N GLY A 592 -16.82 -14.74 4.98
CA GLY A 592 -16.11 -16.03 5.06
C GLY A 592 -15.69 -16.48 6.46
N ALA A 593 -14.84 -17.52 6.49
CA ALA A 593 -14.25 -18.07 7.70
C ALA A 593 -12.74 -17.77 7.71
N ASN A 594 -12.39 -16.58 8.17
CA ASN A 594 -11.00 -16.11 8.24
C ASN A 594 -10.20 -16.88 9.29
N THR A 595 -8.89 -17.03 9.06
CA THR A 595 -8.00 -17.87 9.89
C THR A 595 -6.88 -17.07 10.58
N TYR A 596 -6.85 -15.74 10.42
CA TYR A 596 -5.87 -14.92 11.13
C TYR A 596 -6.05 -15.02 12.66
N THR A 597 -4.94 -15.00 13.39
CA THR A 597 -4.90 -15.21 14.85
C THR A 597 -4.66 -13.93 15.63
N GLY A 598 -4.23 -12.85 14.97
CA GLY A 598 -4.04 -11.56 15.60
C GLY A 598 -5.35 -10.86 15.98
N ALA A 599 -5.22 -9.77 16.73
CA ALA A 599 -6.38 -9.07 17.28
C ALA A 599 -7.25 -8.41 16.19
N THR A 600 -8.56 -8.39 16.41
CA THR A 600 -9.50 -7.54 15.67
C THR A 600 -9.90 -6.35 16.53
N GLU A 601 -9.79 -5.14 15.98
CA GLU A 601 -10.23 -3.92 16.66
C GLU A 601 -11.29 -3.20 15.85
N ILE A 602 -12.50 -3.10 16.41
CA ILE A 602 -13.60 -2.35 15.82
C ILE A 602 -13.72 -1.02 16.55
N ARG A 603 -13.30 0.05 15.88
CA ARG A 603 -13.13 1.38 16.47
C ARG A 603 -14.27 2.36 16.18
N GLY A 604 -15.28 1.93 15.43
CA GLY A 604 -16.53 2.65 15.16
C GLY A 604 -17.28 2.06 13.95
N GLY A 605 -18.43 2.65 13.61
CA GLY A 605 -19.31 2.20 12.51
C GLY A 605 -19.90 0.80 12.71
N THR A 606 -20.41 0.19 11.64
CA THR A 606 -21.00 -1.17 11.69
C THR A 606 -20.10 -2.17 10.97
N VAL A 607 -19.85 -3.31 11.61
CA VAL A 607 -19.15 -4.44 11.01
C VAL A 607 -20.09 -5.64 10.96
N GLU A 608 -20.44 -6.07 9.75
CA GLU A 608 -21.24 -7.26 9.56
C GLU A 608 -20.37 -8.52 9.57
N VAL A 609 -20.80 -9.52 10.36
CA VAL A 609 -20.15 -10.82 10.52
C VAL A 609 -21.16 -11.95 10.28
N PRO A 610 -21.23 -12.52 9.06
CA PRO A 610 -22.15 -13.64 8.77
C PRO A 610 -21.73 -14.96 9.45
N VAL A 611 -20.46 -15.11 9.84
CA VAL A 611 -19.93 -16.31 10.49
C VAL A 611 -19.26 -15.93 11.81
N LEU A 612 -19.79 -16.41 12.93
CA LEU A 612 -19.22 -16.19 14.24
C LEU A 612 -19.10 -17.52 14.98
N ALA A 613 -17.85 -17.94 15.22
CA ALA A 613 -17.51 -19.19 15.90
C ALA A 613 -16.72 -18.88 17.18
N ASP A 614 -16.42 -19.92 17.95
CA ASP A 614 -15.50 -19.85 19.09
C ASP A 614 -14.13 -19.27 18.69
N GLY A 615 -13.39 -18.75 19.67
CA GLY A 615 -11.96 -18.48 19.52
C GLY A 615 -11.22 -19.76 19.13
N LEU A 616 -10.04 -19.62 18.52
CA LEU A 616 -9.26 -20.72 17.91
C LEU A 616 -9.93 -21.42 16.73
N SER A 617 -11.16 -21.03 16.36
CA SER A 617 -11.89 -21.56 15.21
C SER A 617 -12.08 -20.47 14.15
N PRO A 618 -11.98 -20.80 12.85
CA PRO A 618 -12.18 -19.84 11.77
C PRO A 618 -13.57 -19.18 11.81
N SER A 619 -13.61 -17.86 11.64
CA SER A 619 -14.84 -17.05 11.63
C SER A 619 -14.61 -15.74 10.88
N SER A 620 -15.64 -14.91 10.69
CA SER A 620 -15.47 -13.56 10.14
C SER A 620 -14.41 -12.75 10.92
N LEU A 621 -14.36 -12.91 12.25
CA LEU A 621 -13.40 -12.27 13.17
C LEU A 621 -12.10 -13.08 13.37
N GLY A 622 -11.72 -13.90 12.40
CA GLY A 622 -10.50 -14.72 12.46
C GLY A 622 -10.61 -15.92 13.41
N ALA A 623 -9.47 -16.50 13.76
CA ALA A 623 -9.30 -17.65 14.65
C ALA A 623 -8.42 -17.32 15.88
N ALA A 624 -8.44 -16.06 16.32
CA ALA A 624 -7.67 -15.58 17.48
C ALA A 624 -7.97 -16.36 18.77
N ASP A 625 -7.02 -16.31 19.71
CA ASP A 625 -7.11 -16.94 21.02
C ASP A 625 -8.34 -16.45 21.81
N VAL A 626 -8.83 -17.27 22.74
CA VAL A 626 -9.85 -16.90 23.72
C VAL A 626 -9.20 -16.03 24.80
N PHE A 627 -9.06 -14.74 24.52
CA PHE A 627 -8.41 -13.75 25.38
C PHE A 627 -9.01 -12.36 25.13
N PRO A 628 -9.20 -11.48 26.13
CA PRO A 628 -9.92 -10.22 25.93
C PRO A 628 -9.21 -9.23 24.99
N PHE A 629 -7.90 -9.38 24.79
CA PHE A 629 -7.14 -8.54 23.86
C PHE A 629 -7.24 -8.99 22.39
N SER A 630 -7.88 -10.13 22.12
CA SER A 630 -8.12 -10.64 20.76
C SER A 630 -9.23 -9.87 20.03
N LEU A 631 -10.14 -9.23 20.77
CA LEU A 631 -11.23 -8.42 20.20
C LEU A 631 -11.41 -7.14 21.02
N LEU A 632 -11.40 -5.98 20.35
CA LEU A 632 -11.74 -4.69 20.94
C LEU A 632 -12.97 -4.13 20.24
N LEU A 633 -13.99 -3.74 21.02
CA LEU A 633 -15.15 -2.99 20.55
C LEU A 633 -15.14 -1.61 21.22
N GLN A 634 -15.15 -0.53 20.44
CA GLN A 634 -15.12 0.82 20.99
C GLN A 634 -15.72 1.87 20.05
N GLY A 635 -15.81 3.12 20.50
CA GLY A 635 -16.22 4.25 19.67
C GLY A 635 -17.68 4.20 19.23
N GLY A 636 -18.53 3.47 19.96
CA GLY A 636 -19.93 3.25 19.57
C GLY A 636 -20.10 2.27 18.41
N ALA A 637 -19.09 1.44 18.13
CA ALA A 637 -19.15 0.43 17.08
C ALA A 637 -20.33 -0.54 17.24
N THR A 638 -20.87 -1.01 16.12
CA THR A 638 -21.84 -2.11 16.06
C THR A 638 -21.18 -3.35 15.46
N LEU A 639 -21.14 -4.44 16.23
CA LEU A 639 -20.89 -5.78 15.71
C LEU A 639 -22.24 -6.39 15.30
N ASP A 640 -22.48 -6.49 14.00
CA ASP A 640 -23.74 -6.94 13.41
C ASP A 640 -23.64 -8.40 12.95
N TYR A 641 -24.25 -9.32 13.70
CA TYR A 641 -24.28 -10.73 13.36
C TYR A 641 -25.51 -11.07 12.52
N THR A 642 -25.30 -11.53 11.29
CA THR A 642 -26.37 -11.82 10.30
C THR A 642 -26.51 -13.30 9.94
N GLY A 643 -25.74 -14.17 10.60
CA GLY A 643 -25.73 -15.62 10.34
C GLY A 643 -26.92 -16.41 10.93
N PRO A 644 -26.89 -17.75 10.85
CA PRO A 644 -27.88 -18.62 11.49
C PRO A 644 -27.73 -18.67 13.02
N THR A 645 -28.32 -19.64 13.72
CA THR A 645 -28.03 -19.84 15.15
C THR A 645 -26.54 -20.10 15.37
N ALA A 646 -25.90 -19.37 16.29
CA ALA A 646 -24.50 -19.53 16.61
C ALA A 646 -24.17 -19.30 18.08
N SER A 647 -23.03 -19.83 18.49
CA SER A 647 -22.41 -19.55 19.78
C SER A 647 -20.95 -19.15 19.62
N THR A 648 -20.45 -18.33 20.54
CA THR A 648 -19.04 -17.98 20.60
C THR A 648 -18.56 -17.85 22.04
N ASN A 649 -17.42 -18.46 22.35
CA ASN A 649 -16.71 -18.25 23.61
C ASN A 649 -15.71 -17.09 23.56
N ARG A 650 -15.75 -16.23 22.52
CA ARG A 650 -14.80 -15.12 22.37
C ARG A 650 -14.94 -14.12 23.52
N GLU A 651 -13.78 -13.75 24.04
CA GLU A 651 -13.64 -12.68 25.02
C GLU A 651 -13.29 -11.38 24.30
N PHE A 652 -13.69 -10.25 24.87
CA PHE A 652 -13.43 -8.94 24.29
C PHE A 652 -13.24 -7.85 25.33
N ARG A 653 -12.63 -6.76 24.87
CA ARG A 653 -12.55 -5.49 25.58
C ARG A 653 -13.60 -4.50 25.09
N LEU A 654 -14.14 -3.70 26.00
CA LEU A 654 -15.04 -2.59 25.71
C LEU A 654 -14.34 -1.25 25.96
N GLY A 655 -14.15 -0.46 24.90
CA GLY A 655 -13.48 0.84 24.97
C GLY A 655 -14.41 2.03 25.18
N PRO A 656 -13.85 3.26 25.26
CA PRO A 656 -14.61 4.49 25.40
C PRO A 656 -15.70 4.62 24.31
N GLY A 657 -16.85 5.16 24.68
CA GLY A 657 -18.02 5.27 23.80
C GLY A 657 -18.89 4.01 23.76
N GLY A 658 -18.43 2.88 24.32
CA GLY A 658 -19.19 1.64 24.33
C GLY A 658 -19.30 0.98 22.95
N ALA A 659 -20.22 0.03 22.82
CA ALA A 659 -20.48 -0.71 21.59
C ALA A 659 -21.85 -1.37 21.60
N THR A 660 -22.33 -1.72 20.41
CA THR A 660 -23.54 -2.51 20.18
C THR A 660 -23.17 -3.90 19.68
N ILE A 661 -23.81 -4.93 20.25
CA ILE A 661 -23.85 -6.28 19.69
C ILE A 661 -25.26 -6.48 19.14
N ALA A 662 -25.39 -6.61 17.83
CA ALA A 662 -26.67 -6.80 17.16
C ALA A 662 -26.79 -8.25 16.66
N ALA A 663 -27.80 -8.98 17.14
CA ALA A 663 -28.15 -10.29 16.64
C ALA A 663 -29.27 -10.16 15.58
N ASN A 664 -28.90 -9.85 14.34
CA ASN A 664 -29.81 -9.68 13.20
C ASN A 664 -29.91 -10.93 12.31
N GLY A 665 -29.29 -12.03 12.73
CA GLY A 665 -29.30 -13.30 12.05
C GLY A 665 -30.66 -14.00 12.00
N THR A 666 -30.70 -15.14 11.32
CA THR A 666 -31.92 -15.97 11.21
C THR A 666 -32.18 -16.83 12.46
N GLY A 667 -31.28 -16.81 13.44
CA GLY A 667 -31.39 -17.54 14.71
C GLY A 667 -30.58 -16.84 15.82
N PRO A 668 -30.71 -17.28 17.09
CA PRO A 668 -30.13 -16.59 18.22
C PRO A 668 -28.60 -16.68 18.26
N LEU A 669 -27.98 -15.66 18.85
CA LEU A 669 -26.55 -15.58 19.11
C LEU A 669 -26.26 -15.76 20.60
N SER A 670 -25.33 -16.65 20.96
CA SER A 670 -24.97 -16.92 22.36
C SER A 670 -23.48 -16.69 22.63
N PHE A 671 -23.14 -15.70 23.46
CA PHE A 671 -21.81 -15.55 24.03
C PHE A 671 -21.68 -16.46 25.26
N THR A 672 -20.75 -17.42 25.22
CA THR A 672 -20.66 -18.52 26.20
C THR A 672 -19.48 -18.40 27.16
N SER A 673 -18.55 -17.47 26.94
CA SER A 673 -17.49 -17.21 27.92
C SER A 673 -18.08 -16.67 29.21
N THR A 674 -17.62 -17.17 30.35
CA THR A 674 -18.03 -16.72 31.68
C THR A 674 -17.00 -15.78 32.33
N PHE A 675 -15.96 -15.42 31.59
CA PHE A 675 -14.96 -14.44 32.06
C PHE A 675 -15.51 -13.01 31.98
N ALA A 676 -14.86 -12.12 32.73
CA ALA A 676 -15.23 -10.72 32.75
C ALA A 676 -14.92 -10.04 31.41
N MET A 677 -15.85 -9.21 30.95
CA MET A 677 -15.58 -8.23 29.92
C MET A 677 -14.61 -7.19 30.46
N VAL A 678 -13.49 -6.98 29.77
CA VAL A 678 -12.45 -6.07 30.25
C VAL A 678 -12.70 -4.65 29.70
N GLY A 679 -12.70 -3.63 30.56
CA GLY A 679 -12.74 -2.24 30.10
C GLY A 679 -11.40 -1.80 29.48
N GLU A 680 -11.40 -1.21 28.29
CA GLU A 680 -10.18 -0.76 27.61
C GLU A 680 -9.74 0.66 28.02
N GLY A 681 -8.45 0.84 28.31
CA GLY A 681 -7.84 2.14 28.60
C GLY A 681 -7.94 2.61 30.07
N THR A 682 -7.35 3.77 30.37
CA THR A 682 -7.29 4.35 31.72
C THR A 682 -8.12 5.64 31.79
N GLY A 683 -9.30 5.63 32.41
CA GLY A 683 -10.12 6.84 32.53
C GLY A 683 -11.52 6.62 33.08
N VAL A 684 -12.22 7.72 33.38
CA VAL A 684 -13.57 7.75 33.98
C VAL A 684 -14.73 7.77 32.99
N ALA A 685 -14.46 7.57 31.71
CA ALA A 685 -15.51 7.59 30.69
C ALA A 685 -16.48 6.43 30.91
N GLU A 686 -17.77 6.73 31.00
CA GLU A 686 -18.82 5.72 30.98
C GLU A 686 -18.79 4.94 29.66
N ARG A 687 -19.21 3.69 29.73
CA ARG A 687 -19.23 2.76 28.59
C ARG A 687 -20.58 2.05 28.58
N THR A 688 -21.25 2.08 27.44
CA THR A 688 -22.54 1.41 27.28
C THR A 688 -22.39 0.18 26.40
N LEU A 689 -22.77 -0.99 26.92
CA LEU A 689 -22.99 -2.19 26.11
C LEU A 689 -24.45 -2.20 25.67
N THR A 690 -24.69 -2.12 24.37
CA THR A 690 -26.03 -2.27 23.80
C THR A 690 -26.20 -3.66 23.22
N LEU A 691 -27.16 -4.43 23.74
CA LEU A 691 -27.59 -5.70 23.17
C LEU A 691 -28.82 -5.44 22.30
N SER A 692 -28.76 -5.81 21.02
CA SER A 692 -29.85 -5.52 20.08
C SER A 692 -30.10 -6.64 19.08
N GLY A 693 -31.04 -6.40 18.16
CA GLY A 693 -31.23 -7.19 16.95
C GLY A 693 -32.66 -7.69 16.74
N THR A 694 -32.84 -8.49 15.69
CA THR A 694 -34.13 -9.01 15.22
C THR A 694 -34.23 -10.53 15.20
N ALA A 695 -33.17 -11.24 15.61
CA ALA A 695 -33.14 -12.70 15.57
C ALA A 695 -34.29 -13.34 16.38
N PRO A 696 -34.97 -14.36 15.84
CA PRO A 696 -35.97 -15.11 16.59
C PRO A 696 -35.32 -15.96 17.69
N GLY A 697 -36.07 -16.19 18.78
CA GLY A 697 -35.57 -16.93 19.95
C GLY A 697 -34.85 -16.03 20.96
N ILE A 698 -34.07 -16.66 21.85
CA ILE A 698 -33.36 -15.97 22.94
C ILE A 698 -31.87 -15.97 22.63
N SER A 699 -31.32 -14.79 22.35
CA SER A 699 -29.86 -14.57 22.35
C SER A 699 -29.36 -14.49 23.78
N SER A 700 -28.12 -14.90 24.05
CA SER A 700 -27.58 -14.93 25.42
C SER A 700 -26.21 -14.29 25.53
N PHE A 701 -25.98 -13.61 26.65
CA PHE A 701 -24.70 -12.97 26.99
C PHE A 701 -24.19 -13.54 28.32
N GLY A 702 -23.22 -14.45 28.23
CA GLY A 702 -22.68 -15.19 29.35
C GLY A 702 -21.44 -14.59 30.00
N MET A 703 -20.85 -13.53 29.42
CA MET A 703 -19.68 -12.87 30.03
C MET A 703 -20.11 -12.03 31.23
N VAL A 704 -19.23 -11.95 32.24
CA VAL A 704 -19.47 -11.12 33.42
C VAL A 704 -19.29 -9.65 33.04
N ILE A 705 -20.35 -8.87 33.21
CA ILE A 705 -20.32 -7.41 33.11
C ILE A 705 -19.96 -6.87 34.50
N GLU A 706 -18.76 -6.31 34.61
CA GLU A 706 -18.24 -5.67 35.82
C GLU A 706 -17.72 -4.28 35.50
N ASP A 707 -17.72 -3.35 36.45
CA ASP A 707 -17.17 -2.01 36.21
C ASP A 707 -15.68 -2.06 35.85
N GLY A 708 -15.28 -1.27 34.85
CA GLY A 708 -13.87 -1.13 34.48
C GLY A 708 -13.09 -0.37 35.55
N ILE A 709 -11.75 -0.40 35.44
CA ILE A 709 -10.87 0.37 36.33
C ILE A 709 -11.18 1.87 36.16
N ASN A 710 -11.89 2.42 37.15
CA ASN A 710 -12.44 3.78 37.19
C ASN A 710 -13.57 4.09 36.21
N ALA A 711 -14.25 3.09 35.62
CA ALA A 711 -15.30 3.31 34.65
C ALA A 711 -16.56 2.52 34.96
N ILE A 712 -17.71 3.18 34.80
CA ILE A 712 -19.03 2.58 34.99
C ILE A 712 -19.48 1.96 33.67
N HIS A 713 -19.93 0.70 33.71
CA HIS A 713 -20.58 0.05 32.59
C HIS A 713 -22.10 0.16 32.70
N ASN A 714 -22.72 0.68 31.65
CA ASN A 714 -24.17 0.70 31.44
C ASN A 714 -24.57 -0.43 30.50
N VAL A 715 -25.78 -0.95 30.66
CA VAL A 715 -26.36 -1.94 29.76
C VAL A 715 -27.62 -1.38 29.13
N VAL A 716 -27.73 -1.47 27.81
CA VAL A 716 -28.95 -1.15 27.07
C VAL A 716 -29.42 -2.39 26.34
N LYS A 717 -30.71 -2.69 26.43
CA LYS A 717 -31.40 -3.63 25.54
C LYS A 717 -32.24 -2.83 24.56
N ALA A 718 -32.01 -3.05 23.27
CA ALA A 718 -32.72 -2.43 22.16
C ALA A 718 -33.17 -3.49 21.14
N GLY A 719 -34.00 -3.11 20.16
CA GLY A 719 -34.54 -4.02 19.15
C GLY A 719 -35.60 -4.99 19.68
N PRO A 720 -36.38 -5.63 18.80
CA PRO A 720 -37.52 -6.45 19.18
C PRO A 720 -37.17 -7.82 19.76
N ASN A 721 -35.92 -8.30 19.61
CA ASN A 721 -35.52 -9.63 20.07
C ASN A 721 -35.45 -9.78 21.60
N THR A 722 -35.20 -11.00 22.08
CA THR A 722 -34.94 -11.29 23.48
C THR A 722 -33.45 -11.52 23.71
N TRP A 723 -32.87 -10.86 24.72
CA TRP A 723 -31.52 -11.14 25.20
C TRP A 723 -31.56 -11.60 26.66
N ALA A 724 -30.83 -12.66 26.98
CA ALA A 724 -30.65 -13.19 28.33
C ALA A 724 -29.26 -12.88 28.88
N LEU A 725 -29.18 -12.24 30.04
CA LEU A 725 -27.95 -12.13 30.84
C LEU A 725 -27.83 -13.37 31.71
N THR A 726 -26.89 -14.26 31.39
CA THR A 726 -26.76 -15.58 32.04
C THR A 726 -25.61 -15.66 33.04
N ALA A 727 -24.69 -14.68 33.03
CA ALA A 727 -23.62 -14.55 34.00
C ALA A 727 -24.07 -13.87 35.30
N ASP A 728 -23.25 -14.01 36.36
CA ASP A 728 -23.36 -13.19 37.56
C ASP A 728 -22.66 -11.83 37.32
N ASN A 729 -23.44 -10.77 37.13
CA ASN A 729 -22.95 -9.43 36.78
C ASN A 729 -22.85 -8.53 38.01
N ILE A 730 -21.85 -7.63 38.04
CA ILE A 730 -21.54 -6.78 39.21
C ILE A 730 -21.32 -5.28 38.86
N TYR A 731 -21.71 -4.84 37.65
CA TYR A 731 -21.62 -3.44 37.23
C TYR A 731 -22.52 -2.51 38.05
N SER A 732 -22.10 -1.26 38.27
CA SER A 732 -22.89 -0.27 39.02
C SER A 732 -23.70 0.69 38.14
N GLY A 733 -23.47 0.68 36.83
CA GLY A 733 -24.18 1.52 35.88
C GLY A 733 -25.62 1.10 35.64
N THR A 734 -26.37 1.93 34.91
CA THR A 734 -27.80 1.72 34.68
C THR A 734 -28.06 0.59 33.69
N THR A 735 -29.20 -0.07 33.84
CA THR A 735 -29.77 -0.98 32.84
C THR A 735 -31.00 -0.31 32.22
N THR A 736 -31.04 -0.13 30.90
CA THR A 736 -32.22 0.41 30.21
C THR A 736 -32.74 -0.58 29.18
N VAL A 737 -34.02 -0.93 29.24
CA VAL A 737 -34.71 -1.74 28.23
C VAL A 737 -35.57 -0.80 27.41
N THR A 738 -35.15 -0.54 26.17
CA THR A 738 -35.79 0.40 25.24
C THR A 738 -36.77 -0.29 24.30
N GLU A 739 -36.55 -1.56 23.99
CA GLU A 739 -37.42 -2.38 23.14
C GLU A 739 -37.14 -3.88 23.39
N GLY A 740 -38.16 -4.72 23.14
CA GLY A 740 -38.05 -6.18 23.26
C GLY A 740 -37.92 -6.64 24.71
N ILE A 741 -37.32 -7.81 24.93
CA ILE A 741 -37.26 -8.43 26.26
C ILE A 741 -35.80 -8.55 26.72
N LEU A 742 -35.51 -8.04 27.92
CA LEU A 742 -34.30 -8.39 28.65
C LEU A 742 -34.65 -9.46 29.70
N ARG A 743 -34.06 -10.64 29.57
CA ARG A 743 -34.11 -11.68 30.60
C ARG A 743 -32.88 -11.58 31.50
N ILE A 744 -33.10 -11.58 32.80
CA ILE A 744 -32.04 -11.78 33.81
C ILE A 744 -32.15 -13.22 34.26
N ASP A 745 -31.26 -14.08 33.76
CA ASP A 745 -31.26 -15.51 34.10
C ASP A 745 -30.08 -15.88 35.03
N GLY A 746 -29.05 -15.01 35.15
CA GLY A 746 -28.00 -15.04 36.20
C GLY A 746 -28.26 -14.08 37.37
N ASN A 747 -27.25 -13.76 38.18
CA ASN A 747 -27.37 -12.77 39.26
C ASN A 747 -26.74 -11.42 38.90
N ASN A 748 -27.55 -10.39 38.70
CA ASN A 748 -27.09 -9.01 38.50
C ASN A 748 -26.97 -8.28 39.84
N LEU A 749 -25.91 -8.57 40.60
CA LEU A 749 -25.66 -8.05 41.95
C LEU A 749 -25.32 -6.54 42.00
N GLY A 750 -25.13 -5.93 40.84
CA GLY A 750 -25.01 -4.49 40.67
C GLY A 750 -26.20 -3.71 41.27
N LEU A 751 -25.93 -2.52 41.80
CA LEU A 751 -26.95 -1.63 42.39
C LEU A 751 -27.51 -0.59 41.39
N GLY A 752 -27.16 -0.72 40.11
CA GLY A 752 -27.62 0.17 39.05
C GLY A 752 -29.14 0.15 38.89
N ALA A 753 -29.76 1.30 38.63
CA ALA A 753 -31.20 1.37 38.37
C ALA A 753 -31.55 0.67 37.06
N ILE A 754 -32.69 -0.04 37.04
CA ILE A 754 -33.26 -0.66 35.84
C ILE A 754 -34.46 0.17 35.38
N THR A 755 -34.49 0.57 34.11
CA THR A 755 -35.62 1.30 33.50
C THR A 755 -36.19 0.50 32.35
N ILE A 756 -37.51 0.29 32.34
CA ILE A 756 -38.23 -0.42 31.29
C ILE A 756 -39.14 0.59 30.57
N GLN A 757 -38.84 0.88 29.31
CA GLN A 757 -39.55 1.86 28.49
C GLN A 757 -40.74 1.25 27.73
N ASP A 758 -41.48 2.10 27.03
CA ASP A 758 -42.65 1.71 26.21
C ASP A 758 -42.32 0.57 25.23
N GLY A 759 -43.15 -0.47 25.20
CA GLY A 759 -42.98 -1.64 24.33
C GLY A 759 -41.86 -2.60 24.74
N ALA A 760 -41.18 -2.36 25.85
CA ALA A 760 -40.12 -3.21 26.38
C ALA A 760 -40.58 -4.01 27.61
N ALA A 761 -39.89 -5.12 27.90
CA ALA A 761 -40.18 -5.92 29.09
C ALA A 761 -38.93 -6.49 29.77
N LEU A 762 -39.02 -6.68 31.07
CA LEU A 762 -38.02 -7.37 31.90
C LEU A 762 -38.57 -8.74 32.36
N GLY A 763 -37.74 -9.78 32.32
CA GLY A 763 -38.13 -11.12 32.77
C GLY A 763 -36.94 -11.97 33.22
N GLY A 764 -37.13 -13.28 33.31
CA GLY A 764 -36.09 -14.26 33.61
C GLY A 764 -36.22 -14.95 34.97
N THR A 765 -35.26 -15.82 35.26
CA THR A 765 -35.23 -16.67 36.48
C THR A 765 -34.24 -16.20 37.54
N GLY A 766 -33.48 -15.16 37.24
CA GLY A 766 -32.34 -14.70 38.02
C GLY A 766 -32.69 -13.67 39.08
N SER A 767 -31.68 -12.93 39.52
CA SER A 767 -31.85 -11.87 40.53
C SER A 767 -31.17 -10.56 40.11
N SER A 768 -31.65 -9.42 40.62
CA SER A 768 -30.95 -8.15 40.50
C SER A 768 -30.98 -7.32 41.78
N GLY A 769 -29.84 -6.69 42.10
CA GLY A 769 -29.70 -5.71 43.20
C GLY A 769 -30.19 -4.30 42.85
N GLY A 770 -30.60 -4.06 41.60
CA GLY A 770 -31.13 -2.79 41.13
C GLY A 770 -32.62 -2.60 41.41
N VAL A 771 -33.03 -1.35 41.63
CA VAL A 771 -34.46 -0.98 41.62
C VAL A 771 -34.95 -0.92 40.18
N ALA A 772 -35.98 -1.67 39.85
CA ALA A 772 -36.62 -1.60 38.53
C ALA A 772 -37.77 -0.60 38.52
N THR A 773 -37.82 0.24 37.49
CA THR A 773 -38.88 1.21 37.24
C THR A 773 -39.54 0.92 35.91
N ILE A 774 -40.86 0.72 35.92
CA ILE A 774 -41.66 0.55 34.71
C ILE A 774 -42.20 1.92 34.29
N GLU A 775 -41.79 2.39 33.12
CA GLU A 775 -42.37 3.57 32.49
C GLU A 775 -43.69 3.22 31.78
N SER A 776 -44.45 4.23 31.37
CA SER A 776 -45.73 4.03 30.70
C SER A 776 -45.56 3.21 29.43
N GLY A 777 -46.27 2.09 29.34
CA GLY A 777 -46.20 1.16 28.21
C GLY A 777 -45.11 0.09 28.33
N GLY A 778 -44.21 0.21 29.30
CA GLY A 778 -43.25 -0.83 29.65
C GLY A 778 -43.90 -2.01 30.37
N GLY A 779 -43.12 -3.07 30.60
CA GLY A 779 -43.72 -4.33 31.04
C GLY A 779 -42.82 -5.35 31.73
N LEU A 780 -43.44 -6.49 32.00
CA LEU A 780 -42.79 -7.71 32.47
C LEU A 780 -43.01 -8.83 31.46
N ALA A 781 -42.07 -9.77 31.41
CA ALA A 781 -42.18 -10.97 30.60
C ALA A 781 -41.98 -12.21 31.48
N VAL A 782 -42.81 -13.23 31.28
CA VAL A 782 -42.74 -14.51 32.00
C VAL A 782 -42.85 -15.65 31.01
N THR A 783 -41.94 -16.61 31.06
CA THR A 783 -42.10 -17.90 30.39
C THR A 783 -42.73 -18.91 31.36
N ILE A 784 -43.74 -19.65 30.90
CA ILE A 784 -44.32 -20.80 31.59
C ILE A 784 -44.13 -22.02 30.70
N SER A 785 -43.14 -22.85 31.04
CA SER A 785 -42.74 -24.04 30.31
C SER A 785 -43.39 -25.33 30.84
N ASP A 786 -43.85 -25.34 32.09
CA ASP A 786 -44.55 -26.48 32.70
C ASP A 786 -45.60 -25.99 33.70
N TRP A 787 -46.87 -26.31 33.43
CA TRP A 787 -48.01 -25.92 34.26
C TRP A 787 -47.93 -26.42 35.71
N THR A 788 -47.35 -27.60 35.87
CA THR A 788 -47.16 -28.26 37.17
C THR A 788 -45.78 -28.01 37.75
N GLY A 789 -44.92 -27.31 37.00
CA GLY A 789 -43.55 -27.05 37.37
C GLY A 789 -43.41 -26.05 38.52
N VAL A 790 -42.19 -25.96 39.02
CA VAL A 790 -41.82 -25.06 40.12
C VAL A 790 -41.15 -23.80 39.58
N ALA A 791 -41.14 -22.74 40.39
CA ALA A 791 -40.48 -21.48 40.08
C ALA A 791 -39.00 -21.68 39.68
N GLY A 792 -38.55 -20.92 38.68
CA GLY A 792 -37.20 -20.95 38.13
C GLY A 792 -36.90 -22.13 37.20
N VAL A 793 -37.80 -23.10 37.07
CA VAL A 793 -37.63 -24.27 36.19
C VAL A 793 -38.82 -24.44 35.24
N GLY A 794 -40.03 -24.56 35.79
CA GLY A 794 -41.27 -24.68 35.02
C GLY A 794 -41.91 -23.34 34.68
N PHE A 795 -41.57 -22.30 35.41
CA PHE A 795 -41.96 -20.93 35.07
C PHE A 795 -40.93 -19.94 35.60
N ASP A 796 -40.83 -18.79 34.94
CA ASP A 796 -39.92 -17.73 35.34
C ASP A 796 -40.31 -17.14 36.70
N GLN A 797 -39.31 -16.92 37.55
CA GLN A 797 -39.44 -16.16 38.79
C GLN A 797 -38.23 -15.23 38.91
N LEU A 798 -38.47 -13.93 38.70
CA LEU A 798 -37.45 -12.90 38.81
C LEU A 798 -37.36 -12.37 40.24
N ALA A 799 -36.15 -12.20 40.77
CA ALA A 799 -35.92 -11.52 42.05
C ALA A 799 -35.32 -10.13 41.84
N LEU A 800 -35.86 -9.10 42.49
CA LEU A 800 -35.36 -7.71 42.41
C LEU A 800 -35.12 -7.13 43.80
N GLU A 801 -34.30 -6.07 43.88
CA GLU A 801 -34.19 -5.27 45.10
C GLU A 801 -35.54 -4.60 45.39
N ALA A 802 -36.09 -3.86 44.44
CA ALA A 802 -37.44 -3.30 44.51
C ALA A 802 -38.03 -3.11 43.11
N LEU A 803 -39.35 -2.97 43.04
CA LEU A 803 -40.07 -2.61 41.82
C LEU A 803 -40.90 -1.34 42.05
N ASP A 804 -40.71 -0.34 41.20
CA ASP A 804 -41.61 0.79 41.02
C ASP A 804 -42.43 0.56 39.74
N ALA A 805 -43.71 0.24 39.88
CA ALA A 805 -44.61 0.02 38.75
C ALA A 805 -45.13 1.34 38.14
N GLY A 806 -44.64 2.50 38.59
CA GLY A 806 -44.81 3.81 37.96
C GLY A 806 -46.22 4.41 38.03
N SER A 807 -47.23 3.71 38.56
CA SER A 807 -48.65 4.11 38.50
C SER A 807 -49.12 4.42 37.07
N VAL A 808 -48.54 3.72 36.09
CA VAL A 808 -48.77 3.87 34.65
C VAL A 808 -49.30 2.56 34.06
N PRO A 809 -49.92 2.58 32.86
CA PRO A 809 -50.24 1.36 32.13
C PRO A 809 -48.98 0.53 31.88
N MET A 810 -49.06 -0.77 32.14
CA MET A 810 -47.98 -1.73 31.87
C MET A 810 -48.51 -2.99 31.18
N THR A 811 -47.62 -3.69 30.46
CA THR A 811 -47.94 -4.97 29.83
C THR A 811 -47.23 -6.12 30.53
N LEU A 812 -47.93 -7.22 30.80
CA LEU A 812 -47.31 -8.50 31.16
C LEU A 812 -47.46 -9.45 29.98
N THR A 813 -46.36 -9.88 29.40
CA THR A 813 -46.35 -10.87 28.31
C THR A 813 -46.04 -12.25 28.85
N ILE A 814 -46.90 -13.22 28.55
CA ILE A 814 -46.74 -14.63 28.92
C ILE A 814 -46.30 -15.38 27.66
N ASP A 815 -45.11 -15.96 27.73
CA ASP A 815 -44.63 -16.94 26.75
C ASP A 815 -44.93 -18.36 27.25
N SER A 816 -45.92 -19.00 26.66
CA SER A 816 -46.26 -20.40 26.90
C SER A 816 -45.78 -21.31 25.78
N THR A 817 -44.83 -20.85 24.95
CA THR A 817 -44.28 -21.66 23.86
C THR A 817 -43.49 -22.81 24.47
N GLY A 818 -44.00 -24.04 24.32
CA GLY A 818 -43.43 -25.23 24.94
C GLY A 818 -44.04 -25.60 26.29
N LEU A 819 -45.17 -25.02 26.67
CA LEU A 819 -45.92 -25.38 27.87
C LEU A 819 -46.24 -26.88 27.90
N ALA A 820 -45.71 -27.56 28.92
CA ALA A 820 -45.97 -28.96 29.23
C ALA A 820 -47.00 -29.10 30.36
N ASN A 821 -47.62 -30.29 30.43
CA ASN A 821 -48.53 -30.72 31.51
C ASN A 821 -49.71 -29.78 31.78
N PHE A 822 -50.17 -29.05 30.76
CA PHE A 822 -51.29 -28.12 30.92
C PHE A 822 -52.58 -28.84 31.31
N VAL A 823 -53.25 -28.29 32.31
CA VAL A 823 -54.62 -28.63 32.71
C VAL A 823 -55.36 -27.32 32.88
N ASP A 824 -56.56 -27.20 32.29
CA ASP A 824 -57.38 -25.99 32.40
C ASP A 824 -58.05 -25.90 33.77
N GLU A 825 -57.24 -25.65 34.80
CA GLU A 825 -57.64 -25.49 36.20
C GLU A 825 -57.06 -24.21 36.78
N ALA A 826 -57.70 -23.66 37.82
CA ALA A 826 -57.19 -22.44 38.45
C ALA A 826 -55.78 -22.65 39.02
N LYS A 827 -54.86 -21.72 38.76
CA LYS A 827 -53.45 -21.84 39.13
C LYS A 827 -52.81 -20.48 39.41
N SER A 828 -51.93 -20.43 40.42
CA SER A 828 -51.17 -19.25 40.79
C SER A 828 -49.67 -19.45 40.55
N PHE A 829 -49.02 -18.44 39.98
CA PHE A 829 -47.58 -18.40 39.73
C PHE A 829 -46.97 -17.16 40.39
N THR A 830 -46.01 -17.33 41.29
CA THR A 830 -45.25 -16.20 41.84
C THR A 830 -44.11 -15.85 40.89
N ILE A 831 -44.35 -14.87 40.01
CA ILE A 831 -43.46 -14.55 38.88
C ILE A 831 -42.39 -13.52 39.23
N LEU A 832 -42.57 -12.77 40.31
CA LEU A 832 -41.61 -11.77 40.76
C LEU A 832 -41.61 -11.67 42.27
N THR A 833 -40.42 -11.57 42.86
CA THR A 833 -40.21 -11.32 44.29
C THR A 833 -39.33 -10.09 44.47
N THR A 834 -39.60 -9.28 45.51
CA THR A 834 -38.77 -8.12 45.85
C THR A 834 -38.25 -8.20 47.28
N PHE A 835 -37.09 -7.60 47.52
CA PHE A 835 -36.52 -7.52 48.87
C PHE A 835 -37.05 -6.31 49.66
N SER A 836 -37.06 -5.14 49.04
CA SER A 836 -37.47 -3.85 49.60
C SER A 836 -38.90 -3.44 49.23
N GLY A 837 -39.62 -4.27 48.47
CA GLY A 837 -41.05 -4.13 48.20
C GLY A 837 -41.39 -3.64 46.78
N ILE A 838 -42.70 -3.60 46.52
CA ILE A 838 -43.29 -3.09 45.29
C ILE A 838 -44.02 -1.78 45.60
N THR A 839 -43.79 -0.76 44.79
CA THR A 839 -44.42 0.57 44.92
C THR A 839 -45.20 0.91 43.65
N ASN A 840 -46.20 1.78 43.81
CA ASN A 840 -47.01 2.32 42.70
C ASN A 840 -47.71 1.28 41.80
N PHE A 841 -47.90 0.05 42.30
CA PHE A 841 -48.62 -1.02 41.58
C PHE A 841 -50.13 -0.87 41.71
N THR A 842 -50.86 -1.11 40.62
CA THR A 842 -52.33 -1.20 40.61
C THR A 842 -52.74 -2.19 39.52
N SER A 843 -53.46 -3.25 39.88
CA SER A 843 -53.85 -4.31 38.94
C SER A 843 -54.66 -3.80 37.74
N GLY A 844 -55.47 -2.74 37.92
CA GLY A 844 -56.23 -2.11 36.83
C GLY A 844 -55.39 -1.43 35.74
N ASN A 845 -54.09 -1.24 35.97
CA ASN A 845 -53.16 -0.70 34.97
C ASN A 845 -52.40 -1.80 34.19
N VAL A 846 -52.64 -3.07 34.50
CA VAL A 846 -51.93 -4.20 33.89
C VAL A 846 -52.74 -4.75 32.72
N THR A 847 -52.16 -4.76 31.53
CA THR A 847 -52.66 -5.53 30.39
C THR A 847 -51.89 -6.84 30.31
N ILE A 848 -52.57 -7.98 30.36
CA ILE A 848 -51.92 -9.30 30.25
C ILE A 848 -52.10 -9.79 28.82
N SER A 849 -50.98 -10.14 28.17
CA SER A 849 -50.93 -10.71 26.83
C SER A 849 -50.39 -12.13 26.91
N ALA A 850 -51.19 -13.12 26.53
CA ALA A 850 -50.83 -14.54 26.55
C ALA A 850 -51.08 -15.17 25.16
N PRO A 851 -50.36 -14.72 24.12
CA PRO A 851 -50.63 -15.16 22.76
C PRO A 851 -50.39 -16.67 22.63
N GLY A 852 -51.38 -17.39 22.08
CA GLY A 852 -51.29 -18.83 21.87
C GLY A 852 -51.38 -19.68 23.13
N PHE A 853 -51.77 -19.10 24.26
CA PHE A 853 -52.06 -19.87 25.48
C PHE A 853 -53.27 -20.81 25.26
N PRO A 854 -53.20 -22.10 25.65
CA PRO A 854 -54.24 -23.09 25.31
C PRO A 854 -55.52 -23.02 26.15
N GLY A 855 -55.51 -22.38 27.32
CA GLY A 855 -56.69 -22.28 28.20
C GLY A 855 -57.66 -21.17 27.80
N VAL A 856 -58.96 -21.36 28.10
CA VAL A 856 -60.04 -20.39 27.79
C VAL A 856 -60.45 -19.50 28.97
N GLY A 857 -59.75 -19.64 30.10
CA GLY A 857 -59.94 -18.85 31.30
C GLY A 857 -59.37 -17.44 31.22
N SER A 858 -59.28 -16.79 32.38
CA SER A 858 -58.80 -15.41 32.51
C SER A 858 -57.54 -15.32 33.36
N TRP A 859 -56.67 -14.37 33.02
CA TRP A 859 -55.46 -14.05 33.78
C TRP A 859 -55.65 -12.78 34.59
N THR A 860 -55.12 -12.77 35.81
CA THR A 860 -55.05 -11.58 36.65
C THR A 860 -53.68 -11.48 37.32
N LEU A 861 -53.23 -10.26 37.61
CA LEU A 861 -51.97 -10.02 38.32
C LEU A 861 -52.26 -9.28 39.62
N SER A 862 -51.76 -9.82 40.73
CA SER A 862 -51.94 -9.25 42.07
C SER A 862 -50.60 -9.06 42.78
N GLU A 863 -50.55 -8.12 43.72
CA GLU A 863 -49.42 -7.96 44.65
C GLU A 863 -49.77 -8.66 45.97
N SER A 864 -48.84 -9.47 46.47
CA SER A 864 -48.98 -10.18 47.72
C SER A 864 -47.63 -10.29 48.42
N ALA A 865 -47.51 -9.65 49.59
CA ALA A 865 -46.33 -9.69 50.44
C ALA A 865 -45.01 -9.32 49.73
N GLY A 866 -45.04 -8.27 48.89
CA GLY A 866 -43.86 -7.82 48.14
C GLY A 866 -43.51 -8.70 46.94
N SER A 867 -44.45 -9.54 46.49
CA SER A 867 -44.32 -10.38 45.30
C SER A 867 -45.47 -10.13 44.33
N LEU A 868 -45.23 -10.33 43.03
CA LEU A 868 -46.30 -10.37 42.03
C LEU A 868 -46.72 -11.81 41.79
N VAL A 869 -48.03 -12.05 41.92
CA VAL A 869 -48.66 -13.35 41.71
C VAL A 869 -49.57 -13.25 40.50
N LEU A 870 -49.28 -14.07 39.51
CA LEU A 870 -50.06 -14.25 38.30
C LEU A 870 -51.03 -15.40 38.52
N ASP A 871 -52.32 -15.10 38.49
CA ASP A 871 -53.40 -16.04 38.76
C ASP A 871 -54.18 -16.31 37.46
N TYR A 872 -54.31 -17.59 37.11
CA TYR A 872 -55.22 -18.09 36.09
C TYR A 872 -56.49 -18.62 36.75
N THR A 873 -57.64 -18.19 36.26
CA THR A 873 -58.95 -18.73 36.63
C THR A 873 -59.56 -19.39 35.41
N ALA A 874 -59.69 -20.72 35.45
CA ALA A 874 -60.40 -21.48 34.42
C ALA A 874 -61.88 -21.06 34.38
N THR A 875 -62.45 -20.98 33.18
CA THR A 875 -63.90 -20.85 33.00
C THR A 875 -64.52 -22.22 33.29
N PRO A 876 -65.56 -22.35 34.14
CA PRO A 876 -66.25 -23.62 34.31
C PRO A 876 -66.81 -24.09 32.96
N ALA A 877 -66.63 -25.37 32.62
CA ALA A 877 -67.27 -25.96 31.45
C ALA A 877 -68.80 -25.79 31.59
N SER A 878 -69.47 -25.39 30.50
CA SER A 878 -70.94 -25.37 30.49
C SER A 878 -71.48 -26.80 30.49
N ASP A 879 -72.72 -27.00 30.95
CA ASP A 879 -73.37 -28.32 30.90
C ASP A 879 -73.48 -28.86 29.45
N TYR A 880 -73.51 -27.96 28.45
CA TYR A 880 -73.42 -28.31 27.04
C TYR A 880 -72.03 -28.86 26.68
N ASP A 881 -70.94 -28.23 27.13
CA ASP A 881 -69.57 -28.67 26.83
C ASP A 881 -69.27 -30.06 27.44
N ASP A 882 -69.79 -30.33 28.63
CA ASP A 882 -69.70 -31.65 29.26
C ASP A 882 -70.51 -32.71 28.48
N TRP A 883 -71.68 -32.33 27.95
CA TRP A 883 -72.53 -33.21 27.14
C TRP A 883 -71.96 -33.48 25.75
N ALA A 884 -71.45 -32.46 25.07
CA ALA A 884 -70.87 -32.57 23.73
C ALA A 884 -69.44 -33.15 23.77
N GLY A 885 -68.73 -32.95 24.88
CA GLY A 885 -67.34 -33.31 25.03
C GLY A 885 -67.06 -34.82 25.13
N PRO A 886 -65.78 -35.21 25.30
CA PRO A 886 -65.33 -36.60 25.26
C PRO A 886 -65.94 -37.53 26.33
N ALA A 887 -66.46 -36.96 27.42
CA ALA A 887 -67.12 -37.70 28.49
C ALA A 887 -68.62 -37.93 28.24
N GLY A 888 -69.23 -37.15 27.33
CA GLY A 888 -70.59 -37.30 26.84
C GLY A 888 -70.60 -37.95 25.45
N PHE A 889 -71.10 -37.24 24.45
CA PHE A 889 -71.29 -37.74 23.07
C PHE A 889 -70.07 -37.59 22.15
N ASN A 890 -69.05 -36.82 22.56
CA ASN A 890 -67.82 -36.59 21.79
C ASN A 890 -68.08 -36.12 20.34
N LEU A 891 -68.84 -35.03 20.25
CA LEU A 891 -69.28 -34.44 18.99
C LEU A 891 -68.12 -33.81 18.20
N VAL A 892 -68.26 -33.80 16.89
CA VAL A 892 -67.30 -33.23 15.94
C VAL A 892 -67.74 -31.85 15.48
N GLU A 893 -69.05 -31.61 15.34
CA GLU A 893 -69.61 -30.31 14.98
C GLU A 893 -70.01 -29.49 16.21
N GLY A 894 -70.21 -28.17 16.02
CA GLY A 894 -70.61 -27.26 17.10
C GLY A 894 -72.12 -27.33 17.43
N PRO A 895 -72.64 -26.42 18.28
CA PRO A 895 -74.06 -26.38 18.68
C PRO A 895 -75.06 -26.34 17.52
N THR A 896 -74.75 -25.61 16.44
CA THR A 896 -75.61 -25.53 15.26
C THR A 896 -75.34 -26.64 14.22
N GLY A 897 -74.44 -27.58 14.55
CA GLY A 897 -74.11 -28.74 13.71
C GLY A 897 -75.17 -29.83 13.84
N ASP A 898 -75.03 -30.87 13.02
CA ASP A 898 -75.93 -32.04 12.97
C ASP A 898 -75.03 -33.27 12.72
N ASP A 899 -74.46 -33.79 13.80
CA ASP A 899 -73.38 -34.79 13.74
C ASP A 899 -73.84 -36.14 13.14
N ASP A 900 -75.13 -36.47 13.25
CA ASP A 900 -75.71 -37.71 12.73
C ASP A 900 -76.52 -37.54 11.43
N GLY A 901 -76.77 -36.29 11.01
CA GLY A 901 -77.36 -35.92 9.73
C GLY A 901 -78.88 -36.10 9.66
N ASP A 902 -79.57 -36.10 10.79
CA ASP A 902 -81.01 -36.33 10.87
C ASP A 902 -81.87 -35.06 10.66
N GLY A 903 -81.22 -33.90 10.62
CA GLY A 903 -81.81 -32.59 10.41
C GLY A 903 -82.22 -31.86 11.69
N VAL A 904 -81.92 -32.41 12.87
CA VAL A 904 -82.00 -31.75 14.17
C VAL A 904 -80.59 -31.24 14.53
N SER A 905 -80.50 -30.06 15.13
CA SER A 905 -79.18 -29.53 15.52
C SER A 905 -78.73 -30.08 16.88
N ASN A 906 -77.42 -30.21 17.09
CA ASN A 906 -76.84 -30.65 18.37
C ASN A 906 -77.38 -29.84 19.57
N GLU A 907 -77.67 -28.55 19.39
CA GLU A 907 -78.27 -27.68 20.41
C GLU A 907 -79.75 -28.03 20.69
N ASP A 908 -80.54 -28.33 19.67
CA ASP A 908 -81.92 -28.80 19.84
C ASP A 908 -81.95 -30.18 20.50
N GLU A 909 -81.03 -31.06 20.13
CA GLU A 909 -80.88 -32.38 20.72
C GLU A 909 -80.46 -32.30 22.18
N TYR A 910 -79.48 -31.45 22.49
CA TYR A 910 -79.12 -31.11 23.85
C TYR A 910 -80.33 -30.64 24.63
N ALA A 911 -81.06 -29.62 24.13
CA ALA A 911 -82.19 -29.04 24.84
C ALA A 911 -83.32 -30.04 25.08
N PHE A 912 -83.61 -30.91 24.11
CA PHE A 912 -84.70 -31.87 24.23
C PHE A 912 -84.28 -33.28 24.71
N GLY A 913 -83.01 -33.44 25.10
CA GLY A 913 -82.48 -34.69 25.63
C GLY A 913 -82.50 -35.84 24.61
N LEU A 914 -82.16 -35.53 23.36
CA LEU A 914 -82.01 -36.47 22.25
C LEU A 914 -80.56 -36.97 22.18
N ASP A 915 -80.31 -37.94 21.29
CA ASP A 915 -78.99 -38.58 21.12
C ASP A 915 -78.37 -38.09 19.80
N PRO A 916 -77.39 -37.18 19.85
CA PRO A 916 -76.77 -36.51 18.69
C PRO A 916 -75.86 -37.42 17.85
N THR A 917 -75.87 -38.73 18.14
CA THR A 917 -75.08 -39.72 17.43
C THR A 917 -75.94 -40.82 16.81
N ASP A 918 -77.25 -40.76 16.99
CA ASP A 918 -78.23 -41.73 16.49
C ASP A 918 -79.33 -41.00 15.72
N GLY A 919 -79.19 -40.91 14.40
CA GLY A 919 -80.16 -40.21 13.54
C GLY A 919 -81.56 -40.82 13.45
N SER A 920 -81.90 -41.74 14.37
CA SER A 920 -83.28 -42.12 14.68
C SER A 920 -83.88 -41.36 15.87
N SER A 921 -83.09 -40.57 16.60
CA SER A 921 -83.41 -39.82 17.82
C SER A 921 -84.05 -38.45 17.56
N VAL A 922 -84.87 -38.32 16.50
CA VAL A 922 -85.42 -37.03 16.03
C VAL A 922 -86.61 -36.45 16.82
N ASN A 923 -87.20 -37.19 17.76
CA ASN A 923 -88.51 -36.83 18.32
C ASN A 923 -88.54 -36.82 19.85
N PRO A 924 -88.66 -35.63 20.47
CA PRO A 924 -88.67 -35.51 21.92
C PRO A 924 -90.03 -35.77 22.56
N ILE A 925 -91.09 -36.02 21.78
CA ILE A 925 -92.41 -36.34 22.32
C ILE A 925 -92.47 -37.78 22.80
N ALA A 926 -92.35 -37.98 24.12
CA ALA A 926 -92.44 -39.28 24.78
C ALA A 926 -93.86 -39.87 24.76
N VAL A 927 -94.89 -39.04 24.94
CA VAL A 927 -96.31 -39.44 24.82
C VAL A 927 -97.06 -38.38 24.03
N ALA A 928 -97.64 -38.79 22.91
CA ALA A 928 -98.42 -37.92 22.04
C ALA A 928 -99.65 -37.32 22.76
N LEU A 929 -100.10 -36.17 22.29
CA LEU A 929 -101.24 -35.44 22.85
C LEU A 929 -102.53 -36.28 22.89
N ASP A 930 -103.02 -36.56 24.09
CA ASP A 930 -104.38 -36.99 24.32
C ASP A 930 -105.30 -35.76 24.32
N LYS A 931 -106.03 -35.57 23.20
CA LYS A 931 -106.98 -34.46 23.04
C LYS A 931 -108.14 -34.52 24.04
N THR A 932 -108.46 -35.69 24.60
CA THR A 932 -109.55 -35.86 25.57
C THR A 932 -109.13 -35.37 26.95
N ALA A 933 -107.90 -35.72 27.35
CA ALA A 933 -107.34 -35.34 28.64
C ALA A 933 -106.61 -33.97 28.62
N GLY A 934 -106.24 -33.48 27.44
CA GLY A 934 -105.40 -32.29 27.29
C GLY A 934 -103.97 -32.51 27.78
N THR A 935 -103.47 -33.75 27.70
CA THR A 935 -102.17 -34.12 28.28
C THR A 935 -101.23 -34.70 27.23
N PHE A 936 -99.94 -34.39 27.33
CA PHE A 936 -98.86 -35.01 26.55
C PHE A 936 -97.59 -35.07 27.41
N SER A 937 -96.53 -35.71 26.94
CA SER A 937 -95.23 -35.60 27.59
C SER A 937 -94.09 -35.51 26.58
N TYR A 938 -93.02 -34.84 26.97
CA TYR A 938 -91.82 -34.64 26.16
C TYR A 938 -90.55 -34.81 27.01
N THR A 939 -89.41 -35.09 26.40
CA THR A 939 -88.09 -35.12 27.04
C THR A 939 -87.43 -33.75 26.96
N ARG A 940 -86.60 -33.43 27.95
CA ARG A 940 -85.77 -32.23 27.95
C ARG A 940 -84.54 -32.40 28.81
N ARG A 941 -83.52 -31.56 28.59
CA ARG A 941 -82.41 -31.38 29.54
C ARG A 941 -82.91 -30.73 30.82
N ASP A 942 -82.48 -31.25 31.97
CA ASP A 942 -82.88 -30.74 33.28
C ASP A 942 -82.34 -29.32 33.54
N PRO A 943 -83.19 -28.28 33.67
CA PRO A 943 -82.73 -26.92 33.97
C PRO A 943 -81.96 -26.81 35.29
N ALA A 944 -82.11 -27.76 36.21
CA ALA A 944 -81.40 -27.78 37.49
C ALA A 944 -79.89 -28.03 37.35
N LEU A 945 -79.42 -28.45 36.17
CA LEU A 945 -77.98 -28.62 35.84
C LEU A 945 -77.28 -27.29 35.50
N GLY A 946 -77.98 -26.16 35.56
CA GLY A 946 -77.39 -24.85 35.24
C GLY A 946 -77.28 -24.59 33.74
N THR A 947 -78.20 -25.14 32.95
CA THR A 947 -78.18 -25.11 31.48
C THR A 947 -78.65 -23.80 30.86
N ASN A 948 -79.19 -22.88 31.67
CA ASN A 948 -79.87 -21.65 31.23
C ASN A 948 -81.04 -21.86 30.26
N LEU A 949 -81.56 -23.09 30.10
CA LEU A 949 -82.71 -23.37 29.25
C LEU A 949 -84.04 -23.20 29.98
N SER A 950 -84.99 -22.53 29.31
CA SER A 950 -86.40 -22.43 29.71
C SER A 950 -87.31 -23.07 28.68
N TYR A 951 -88.42 -23.67 29.12
CA TYR A 951 -89.31 -24.43 28.24
C TYR A 951 -90.75 -23.91 28.34
N ALA A 952 -91.25 -23.38 27.22
CA ALA A 952 -92.61 -22.85 27.11
C ALA A 952 -93.48 -23.78 26.25
N VAL A 953 -94.73 -23.98 26.66
CA VAL A 953 -95.71 -24.78 25.91
C VAL A 953 -96.56 -23.83 25.08
N TRP A 954 -96.71 -24.14 23.79
CA TRP A 954 -97.48 -23.33 22.86
C TRP A 954 -98.52 -24.20 22.16
N THR A 955 -99.67 -23.61 21.89
CA THR A 955 -100.79 -24.27 21.23
C THR A 955 -101.18 -23.54 19.95
N SER A 956 -101.70 -24.29 18.98
CA SER A 956 -102.21 -23.76 17.72
C SER A 956 -103.34 -24.63 17.17
N THR A 957 -104.24 -24.03 16.40
CA THR A 957 -105.31 -24.75 15.68
C THR A 957 -105.03 -24.94 14.20
N ASP A 958 -104.01 -24.26 13.65
CA ASP A 958 -103.73 -24.19 12.21
C ASP A 958 -102.25 -24.28 11.84
N LEU A 959 -101.33 -24.34 12.81
CA LEU A 959 -99.87 -24.30 12.67
C LEU A 959 -99.28 -22.93 12.29
N ASP A 960 -100.11 -21.93 12.02
CA ASP A 960 -99.67 -20.58 11.64
C ASP A 960 -99.70 -19.65 12.86
N ASP A 961 -100.83 -19.62 13.58
CA ASP A 961 -101.01 -18.79 14.77
C ASP A 961 -100.73 -19.60 16.04
N TRP A 962 -99.70 -19.19 16.78
CA TRP A 962 -99.27 -19.85 18.01
C TRP A 962 -99.52 -18.95 19.22
N ILE A 963 -100.13 -19.52 20.25
CA ILE A 963 -100.40 -18.86 21.53
C ILE A 963 -99.71 -19.67 22.63
N GLU A 964 -98.92 -19.00 23.47
CA GLU A 964 -98.31 -19.61 24.64
C GLU A 964 -99.40 -20.00 25.64
N ASP A 965 -99.33 -21.23 26.14
CA ASP A 965 -100.15 -21.70 27.25
C ASP A 965 -99.35 -21.50 28.56
N ASP A 966 -99.29 -20.25 29.00
CA ASP A 966 -98.49 -19.79 30.15
C ASP A 966 -98.95 -20.38 31.49
N THR A 967 -100.16 -20.96 31.55
CA THR A 967 -100.70 -21.66 32.73
C THR A 967 -100.73 -23.19 32.59
N ALA A 968 -100.16 -23.76 31.52
CA ALA A 968 -100.01 -25.20 31.38
C ALA A 968 -99.19 -25.77 32.55
N VAL A 969 -99.69 -26.82 33.19
CA VAL A 969 -98.99 -27.47 34.29
C VAL A 969 -97.99 -28.47 33.73
N GLN A 970 -96.71 -28.09 33.77
CA GLN A 970 -95.59 -28.97 33.47
C GLN A 970 -95.12 -29.66 34.76
N THR A 971 -95.18 -30.99 34.81
CA THR A 971 -94.77 -31.82 35.95
C THR A 971 -93.51 -32.59 35.55
N PRO A 972 -92.31 -32.14 35.96
CA PRO A 972 -91.07 -32.81 35.62
C PRO A 972 -90.97 -34.19 36.30
N GLY A 973 -90.44 -35.17 35.56
CA GLY A 973 -90.09 -36.49 36.08
C GLY A 973 -88.77 -36.46 36.89
N VAL A 974 -88.30 -37.65 37.25
CA VAL A 974 -86.96 -37.81 37.84
C VAL A 974 -85.92 -37.64 36.74
N THR A 975 -84.86 -36.87 37.01
CA THR A 975 -83.70 -36.75 36.11
C THR A 975 -83.00 -38.10 35.99
N ASP A 976 -82.75 -38.55 34.76
CA ASP A 976 -82.06 -39.80 34.47
C ASP A 976 -80.53 -39.66 34.60
N GLY A 977 -79.81 -40.75 34.27
CA GLY A 977 -78.36 -40.81 34.37
C GLY A 977 -77.63 -39.90 33.38
N ASP A 978 -78.33 -39.41 32.36
CA ASP A 978 -77.80 -38.61 31.26
C ASP A 978 -78.21 -37.14 31.38
N GLY A 979 -78.84 -36.76 32.50
CA GLY A 979 -79.23 -35.38 32.80
C GLY A 979 -80.57 -34.94 32.21
N ASN A 980 -81.37 -35.87 31.67
CA ASN A 980 -82.63 -35.59 31.01
C ASN A 980 -83.84 -35.91 31.89
N GLN A 981 -84.97 -35.26 31.63
CA GLN A 981 -86.25 -35.49 32.30
C GLN A 981 -87.37 -35.71 31.29
N THR A 982 -88.24 -36.69 31.54
CA THR A 982 -89.55 -36.76 30.88
C THR A 982 -90.54 -35.87 31.64
N VAL A 983 -91.11 -34.88 30.96
CA VAL A 983 -92.03 -33.88 31.52
C VAL A 983 -93.44 -34.18 31.09
N GLY A 984 -94.32 -34.45 32.06
CA GLY A 984 -95.77 -34.53 31.80
C GLY A 984 -96.38 -33.13 31.73
N VAL A 985 -97.14 -32.84 30.68
CA VAL A 985 -97.80 -31.55 30.47
C VAL A 985 -99.31 -31.73 30.51
N THR A 986 -99.99 -30.90 31.31
CA THR A 986 -101.45 -30.72 31.25
C THR A 986 -101.75 -29.31 30.75
N LEU A 987 -102.40 -29.20 29.60
CA LEU A 987 -102.82 -27.92 29.01
C LEU A 987 -103.89 -27.23 29.88
N THR A 988 -103.95 -25.91 29.83
CA THR A 988 -104.91 -25.11 30.62
C THR A 988 -106.36 -25.42 30.26
N ALA A 989 -106.63 -25.76 29.00
CA ALA A 989 -107.93 -26.20 28.53
C ALA A 989 -107.81 -27.40 27.58
N ALA A 990 -108.70 -28.38 27.72
CA ALA A 990 -108.74 -29.54 26.83
C ALA A 990 -109.03 -29.10 25.38
N PRO A 991 -108.29 -29.62 24.38
CA PRO A 991 -108.48 -29.26 22.98
C PRO A 991 -109.90 -29.56 22.46
N THR A 992 -110.63 -28.55 22.00
CA THR A 992 -111.97 -28.73 21.40
C THR A 992 -112.00 -28.62 19.88
N ALA A 993 -110.90 -28.19 19.26
CA ALA A 993 -110.79 -28.01 17.82
C ALA A 993 -110.52 -29.34 17.08
N PRO A 994 -111.01 -29.54 15.83
CA PRO A 994 -110.76 -30.76 15.05
C PRO A 994 -109.26 -30.99 14.79
N ALA A 995 -108.55 -29.92 14.44
CA ALA A 995 -107.09 -29.86 14.38
C ALA A 995 -106.59 -29.05 15.57
N PHE A 996 -105.60 -29.58 16.27
CA PHE A 996 -104.98 -28.95 17.43
C PHE A 996 -103.55 -29.45 17.53
N PHE A 997 -102.63 -28.51 17.68
CA PHE A 997 -101.20 -28.73 17.66
C PHE A 997 -100.61 -28.16 18.94
N VAL A 998 -99.62 -28.87 19.46
CA VAL A 998 -98.80 -28.41 20.57
C VAL A 998 -97.36 -28.37 20.10
N ARG A 999 -96.60 -27.40 20.58
CA ARG A 999 -95.15 -27.40 20.48
C ARG A 999 -94.57 -26.97 21.82
N VAL A 1000 -93.36 -27.41 22.09
CA VAL A 1000 -92.56 -26.90 23.18
C VAL A 1000 -91.42 -26.10 22.56
N ILE A 1001 -91.13 -24.94 23.12
CA ILE A 1001 -90.00 -24.11 22.71
C ILE A 1001 -89.02 -24.10 23.88
N ALA A 1002 -87.80 -24.55 23.62
CA ALA A 1002 -86.66 -24.29 24.48
C ALA A 1002 -86.10 -22.90 24.15
N THR A 1003 -85.75 -22.12 25.16
CA THR A 1003 -85.17 -20.78 24.97
C THR A 1003 -84.06 -20.60 25.99
N GLU A 1004 -82.88 -20.28 25.51
CA GLU A 1004 -81.74 -19.89 26.33
C GLU A 1004 -82.02 -18.54 26.99
N ILE A 1005 -81.87 -18.49 28.32
CA ILE A 1005 -81.96 -17.25 29.10
C ILE A 1005 -80.54 -16.69 29.21
N PRO A 1006 -80.26 -15.47 28.73
CA PRO A 1006 -78.94 -14.87 28.91
C PRO A 1006 -78.63 -14.70 30.40
N GLU A 1007 -77.40 -15.07 30.81
CA GLU A 1007 -76.88 -14.94 32.18
C GLU A 1007 -76.85 -13.51 32.73
#